data_AF-A0A7X3XQQ3-F1
#
_entry.id   AF-A0A7X3XQQ3-F1
#
_cell.length_a   1.000
_cell.length_b   1.000
_cell.length_c   1.000
_cell.angle_alpha   90.00
_cell.angle_beta   90.00
_cell.angle_gamma   90.00
#
_symmetry.space_group_name_H-M   'P 1'
#
loop_
_entity.id
_entity.type
_entity.pdbx_description
1 polymer ?
#
loop_
_entity_poly.entity_id
_entity_poly.type
_entity_poly.pdbx_seq_one_letter_code
_entity_poly.pdbx_strand_id
1 'polypeptide(L)'
;MSKEARTYTASDIQILEGLEAVRKRPSMYIGSTGPAGLHHLVTELVDNSIDEIGAGYGTQVEVKLHRDGSVTVADDGRGIPVDTHATGVSALEVVMTTLHAGGKFDGREQVGYQTAGGLHGVGASCVNALSEWLHVQVHQNGAIYEQRYARGIPQTPVEKTGKSKKTGTETTFMPDAEIFDTLDFSHDVLRDRLRELAFLNKGARIQFHDTRDEENSEPVAFQYDGGIASFVTYHNQNKEVLHPKPIYIEGIESEISIEIAFQFNTTYTENISSYANNIRTAEGGFHESGFKSALTRAFKTYATANDFLRNVKINLTGEDIREGMTAVISVKVPDPQFEGQTKSKLGNTEVEGIVQSFVGSRLKMLLEENPAVSKRIVQKAIQAAQAREAARSAREVIRRKSVLDSASMPGKLADCSERDSTLTELFLVEGDSAGGTAKQGRDRQNQAVLPLKGKGINVDKSRLDKILKNAQVIDIVTALGTGIGAEEFTLEKLRYAKIIIMADADVDGAHIRTLLLTFFFRQMPNLIVSGHLYIAQPPLYQVRKGRNAQYLQDDEEMEDYLLTLALNTVQITNSRRGTPYTSSEYRAIASSVRKIQSLLDQINRSNTPLSSLGSDSPNPEDTSDNVDQLLEMLNVTPIHVDDPLYGLGNPAPTQETSENVISTNPQTTLFGDAGRSTTEEKTGRLNVGDATPRTWHHELRRELEKLAEFDIQEKDFLSSDETNGSGTSKSQKLFSVQQENGDAYHADDIFSLVQHLFEIEHRGLTITRYKGLAEMNAEQLRDTTMRQDERSLLRVTLEDAVEADRIFTLLMGDTVEPRREFIERYGTQVNLDLYGA
;
A
#
# COMPACT_ATOMS: atom_id res chain seq x y z
N MET A 1 41.96 -17.99 20.19
CA MET A 1 42.33 -18.81 19.01
C MET A 1 42.85 -17.88 17.94
N SER A 2 43.97 -18.18 17.31
CA SER A 2 44.50 -17.43 16.17
C SER A 2 43.57 -17.57 14.97
N LYS A 3 43.25 -16.45 14.29
CA LYS A 3 42.68 -16.53 12.93
C LYS A 3 43.74 -17.15 12.03
N GLU A 4 43.54 -18.40 11.63
CA GLU A 4 44.32 -18.99 10.53
C GLU A 4 44.13 -18.12 9.28
N ALA A 5 45.23 -17.81 8.61
CA ALA A 5 45.19 -17.04 7.37
C ALA A 5 44.54 -17.91 6.29
N ARG A 6 43.24 -17.67 6.02
CA ARG A 6 42.59 -18.22 4.82
C ARG A 6 43.32 -17.69 3.60
N THR A 7 44.10 -18.55 2.97
CA THR A 7 44.79 -18.25 1.72
C THR A 7 43.75 -18.07 0.62
N TYR A 8 43.65 -16.88 0.06
CA TYR A 8 42.80 -16.63 -1.11
C TYR A 8 43.50 -17.17 -2.36
N THR A 9 42.83 -18.08 -3.07
CA THR A 9 43.38 -18.88 -4.17
C THR A 9 42.49 -18.78 -5.42
N ALA A 10 43.00 -19.26 -6.56
CA ALA A 10 42.21 -19.29 -7.80
C ALA A 10 40.91 -20.14 -7.66
N SER A 11 40.89 -21.15 -6.79
CA SER A 11 39.69 -21.96 -6.50
C SER A 11 38.62 -21.23 -5.68
N ASP A 12 38.93 -20.08 -5.08
CA ASP A 12 37.94 -19.22 -4.41
C ASP A 12 37.23 -18.28 -5.39
N ILE A 13 37.65 -18.24 -6.66
CA ILE A 13 37.00 -17.47 -7.73
C ILE A 13 35.88 -18.33 -8.33
N GLN A 14 34.64 -18.04 -7.94
CA GLN A 14 33.45 -18.63 -8.58
C GLN A 14 33.08 -17.84 -9.83
N ILE A 15 33.01 -18.52 -10.97
CA ILE A 15 32.37 -18.03 -12.20
C ILE A 15 30.91 -18.50 -12.15
N LEU A 16 29.97 -17.60 -12.42
CA LEU A 16 28.55 -17.90 -12.53
C LEU A 16 28.19 -17.84 -14.01
N GLU A 17 27.73 -18.95 -14.58
CA GLU A 17 27.41 -19.04 -16.00
C GLU A 17 25.90 -18.85 -16.24
N GLY A 18 25.55 -18.20 -17.36
CA GLY A 18 24.16 -17.97 -17.76
C GLY A 18 23.32 -17.26 -16.69
N LEU A 19 22.16 -17.84 -16.38
CA LEU A 19 21.16 -17.26 -15.48
C LEU A 19 21.45 -17.50 -13.98
N GLU A 20 22.46 -18.29 -13.61
CA GLU A 20 22.84 -18.48 -12.20
C GLU A 20 23.28 -17.14 -11.57
N ALA A 21 23.93 -16.27 -12.36
CA ALA A 21 24.31 -14.93 -11.95
C ALA A 21 23.10 -14.07 -11.54
N VAL A 22 21.97 -14.20 -12.26
CA VAL A 22 20.72 -13.48 -11.98
C VAL A 22 20.11 -13.98 -10.68
N ARG A 23 19.92 -15.30 -10.54
CA ARG A 23 19.35 -15.90 -9.32
C ARG A 23 20.16 -15.62 -8.06
N LYS A 24 21.48 -15.54 -8.17
CA LYS A 24 22.38 -15.30 -7.02
C LYS A 24 22.50 -13.82 -6.63
N ARG A 25 22.12 -12.88 -7.51
CA ARG A 25 22.10 -11.43 -7.25
C ARG A 25 20.90 -10.74 -7.95
N PRO A 26 19.64 -11.11 -7.62
CA PRO A 26 18.44 -10.64 -8.34
C PRO A 26 18.32 -9.11 -8.35
N SER A 27 18.60 -8.46 -7.23
CA SER A 27 18.52 -7.00 -7.05
C SER A 27 19.41 -6.22 -8.02
N MET A 28 20.48 -6.81 -8.57
CA MET A 28 21.29 -6.15 -9.61
C MET A 28 20.57 -6.04 -10.96
N TYR A 29 19.60 -6.92 -11.23
CA TYR A 29 18.90 -6.99 -12.51
C TYR A 29 17.50 -6.37 -12.42
N ILE A 30 16.78 -6.65 -11.32
CA ILE A 30 15.39 -6.21 -11.09
C ILE A 30 15.23 -5.19 -9.95
N GLY A 31 16.33 -4.63 -9.43
CA GLY A 31 16.35 -3.59 -8.39
C GLY A 31 16.16 -4.10 -6.96
N SER A 32 15.18 -4.97 -6.70
CA SER A 32 14.89 -5.51 -5.35
C SER A 32 14.28 -6.93 -5.38
N THR A 33 14.17 -7.58 -4.22
CA THR A 33 13.44 -8.86 -4.00
C THR A 33 12.10 -8.66 -3.30
N GLY A 34 11.78 -7.42 -2.90
CA GLY A 34 10.49 -7.05 -2.34
C GLY A 34 9.45 -6.75 -3.42
N PRO A 35 8.30 -6.14 -3.03
CA PRO A 35 7.17 -5.89 -3.92
C PRO A 35 7.55 -5.20 -5.24
N ALA A 36 8.38 -4.15 -5.19
CA ALA A 36 8.78 -3.41 -6.39
C ALA A 36 9.49 -4.28 -7.43
N GLY A 37 10.34 -5.23 -7.01
CA GLY A 37 11.02 -6.17 -7.89
C GLY A 37 10.09 -7.25 -8.45
N LEU A 38 9.14 -7.73 -7.63
CA LEU A 38 8.10 -8.67 -8.04
C LEU A 38 7.25 -8.08 -9.18
N HIS A 39 6.71 -6.87 -9.01
CA HIS A 39 5.96 -6.16 -10.05
C HIS A 39 6.79 -5.89 -11.30
N HIS A 40 8.09 -5.66 -11.14
CA HIS A 40 8.97 -5.36 -12.27
C HIS A 40 9.06 -6.51 -13.28
N LEU A 41 8.94 -7.78 -12.83
CA LEU A 41 8.87 -8.96 -13.71
C LEU A 41 7.75 -8.84 -14.74
N VAL A 42 6.55 -8.44 -14.30
CA VAL A 42 5.38 -8.23 -15.17
C VAL A 42 5.65 -7.07 -16.12
N THR A 43 6.23 -5.97 -15.62
CA THR A 43 6.50 -4.79 -16.47
C THR A 43 7.53 -5.06 -17.56
N GLU A 44 8.56 -5.88 -17.35
CA GLU A 44 9.53 -6.20 -18.40
C GLU A 44 8.91 -7.08 -19.50
N LEU A 45 7.93 -7.95 -19.20
CA LEU A 45 7.17 -8.64 -20.25
C LEU A 45 6.25 -7.67 -21.01
N VAL A 46 5.49 -6.84 -20.29
CA VAL A 46 4.57 -5.87 -20.90
C VAL A 46 5.30 -4.84 -21.76
N ASP A 47 6.44 -4.31 -21.30
CA ASP A 47 7.25 -3.34 -22.04
C ASP A 47 7.78 -3.96 -23.36
N ASN A 48 8.05 -5.28 -23.39
CA ASN A 48 8.40 -5.98 -24.63
C ASN A 48 7.22 -6.06 -25.62
N SER A 49 6.01 -6.34 -25.14
CA SER A 49 4.78 -6.33 -25.97
C SER A 49 4.40 -4.91 -26.44
N ILE A 50 4.66 -3.89 -25.62
CA ILE A 50 4.48 -2.48 -25.99
C ILE A 50 5.50 -2.04 -27.06
N ASP A 51 6.74 -2.54 -27.02
CA ASP A 51 7.72 -2.32 -28.09
C ASP A 51 7.27 -2.93 -29.44
N GLU A 52 6.55 -4.06 -29.45
CA GLU A 52 5.94 -4.64 -30.66
C GLU A 52 4.82 -3.75 -31.25
N ILE A 53 3.90 -3.29 -30.39
CA ILE A 53 2.85 -2.33 -30.78
C ILE A 53 3.49 -1.02 -31.29
N GLY A 54 4.54 -0.54 -30.63
CA GLY A 54 5.31 0.64 -31.02
C GLY A 54 6.04 0.48 -32.37
N ALA A 55 6.43 -0.74 -32.74
CA ALA A 55 6.96 -1.08 -34.06
C ALA A 55 5.87 -1.24 -35.13
N GLY A 56 4.59 -1.09 -34.78
CA GLY A 56 3.45 -1.23 -35.68
C GLY A 56 2.95 -2.66 -35.90
N TYR A 57 3.39 -3.61 -35.07
CA TYR A 57 2.99 -5.01 -35.15
C TYR A 57 2.30 -5.45 -33.86
N GLY A 58 1.01 -5.16 -33.77
CA GLY A 58 0.17 -5.46 -32.62
C GLY A 58 -0.78 -4.30 -32.32
N THR A 59 -1.83 -4.58 -31.56
CA THR A 59 -2.83 -3.60 -31.11
C THR A 59 -3.21 -3.77 -29.64
N GLN A 60 -2.96 -4.95 -29.05
CA GLN A 60 -3.41 -5.31 -27.71
C GLN A 60 -2.34 -6.03 -26.89
N VAL A 61 -2.27 -5.68 -25.60
CA VAL A 61 -1.65 -6.49 -24.55
C VAL A 61 -2.73 -6.92 -23.56
N GLU A 62 -2.63 -8.14 -23.03
CA GLU A 62 -3.48 -8.68 -21.99
C GLU A 62 -2.61 -9.16 -20.81
N VAL A 63 -2.97 -8.76 -19.59
CA VAL A 63 -2.28 -9.15 -18.35
C VAL A 63 -3.29 -9.79 -17.40
N LYS A 64 -3.01 -11.01 -16.95
CA LYS A 64 -3.87 -11.79 -16.05
C LYS A 64 -3.13 -12.14 -14.78
N LEU A 65 -3.73 -11.87 -13.63
CA LEU A 65 -3.30 -12.41 -12.33
C LEU A 65 -4.18 -13.60 -11.97
N HIS A 66 -3.56 -14.73 -11.65
CA HIS A 66 -4.24 -16.00 -11.40
C HIS A 66 -4.41 -16.30 -9.91
N ARG A 67 -5.42 -17.12 -9.58
CA ARG A 67 -5.71 -17.56 -8.20
C ARG A 67 -4.61 -18.38 -7.54
N ASP A 68 -3.69 -18.96 -8.31
CA ASP A 68 -2.53 -19.69 -7.81
C ASP A 68 -1.32 -18.78 -7.51
N GLY A 69 -1.38 -17.50 -7.88
CA GLY A 69 -0.27 -16.54 -7.76
C GLY A 69 0.55 -16.34 -9.05
N SER A 70 0.27 -17.10 -10.11
CA SER A 70 0.94 -16.94 -11.40
C SER A 70 0.42 -15.73 -12.19
N VAL A 71 1.20 -15.30 -13.18
CA VAL A 71 0.85 -14.17 -14.06
C VAL A 71 1.01 -14.57 -15.52
N THR A 72 0.02 -14.25 -16.34
CA THR A 72 0.11 -14.31 -17.81
C THR A 72 0.23 -12.91 -18.40
N VAL A 73 1.17 -12.72 -19.32
CA VAL A 73 1.23 -11.57 -20.23
C VAL A 73 1.13 -12.08 -21.67
N ALA A 74 0.17 -11.56 -22.44
CA ALA A 74 -0.07 -11.95 -23.82
C ALA A 74 -0.18 -10.74 -24.75
N ASP A 75 0.29 -10.87 -25.99
CA ASP A 75 0.16 -9.88 -27.06
C ASP A 75 -0.33 -10.47 -28.38
N ASP A 76 -0.77 -9.58 -29.29
CA ASP A 76 -1.16 -9.89 -30.66
C ASP A 76 -0.08 -9.53 -31.70
N GLY A 77 1.19 -9.47 -31.27
CA GLY A 77 2.33 -9.04 -32.10
C GLY A 77 2.81 -10.10 -33.09
N ARG A 78 4.09 -10.05 -33.49
CA ARG A 78 4.66 -11.01 -34.46
C ARG A 78 4.93 -12.39 -33.88
N GLY A 79 5.01 -12.49 -32.55
CA GLY A 79 5.54 -13.65 -31.83
C GLY A 79 7.07 -13.66 -31.80
N ILE A 80 7.66 -14.08 -30.67
CA ILE A 80 9.12 -14.31 -30.57
C ILE A 80 9.55 -15.35 -31.63
N PRO A 81 10.62 -15.11 -32.43
CA PRO A 81 11.04 -16.07 -33.45
C PRO A 81 11.31 -17.48 -32.88
N VAL A 82 10.73 -18.51 -33.51
CA VAL A 82 10.87 -19.92 -33.07
C VAL A 82 11.88 -20.73 -33.88
N ASP A 83 12.38 -20.15 -34.98
CA ASP A 83 13.35 -20.81 -35.87
C ASP A 83 14.70 -21.06 -35.18
N THR A 84 15.47 -22.03 -35.68
CA THR A 84 16.80 -22.34 -35.15
C THR A 84 17.76 -21.16 -35.32
N HIS A 85 18.32 -20.68 -34.21
CA HIS A 85 19.33 -19.63 -34.17
C HIS A 85 20.73 -20.20 -34.50
N ALA A 86 21.69 -19.30 -34.81
CA ALA A 86 23.08 -19.67 -35.13
C ALA A 86 23.82 -20.42 -33.99
N THR A 87 23.30 -20.37 -32.76
CA THR A 87 23.77 -21.15 -31.60
C THR A 87 23.37 -22.62 -31.62
N GLY A 88 22.44 -23.03 -32.50
CA GLY A 88 21.97 -24.41 -32.66
C GLY A 88 20.68 -24.76 -31.91
N VAL A 89 20.20 -23.88 -31.03
CA VAL A 89 18.88 -23.98 -30.37
C VAL A 89 17.89 -22.97 -30.98
N SER A 90 16.61 -22.99 -30.58
CA SER A 90 15.62 -22.03 -31.09
C SER A 90 15.94 -20.59 -30.67
N ALA A 91 15.52 -19.60 -31.46
CA ALA A 91 15.67 -18.20 -31.05
C ALA A 91 14.84 -17.85 -29.79
N LEU A 92 13.69 -18.50 -29.58
CA LEU A 92 12.91 -18.42 -28.33
C LEU A 92 13.74 -18.87 -27.12
N GLU A 93 14.41 -20.02 -27.21
CA GLU A 93 15.26 -20.54 -26.14
C GLU A 93 16.45 -19.62 -25.88
N VAL A 94 17.08 -19.07 -26.92
CA VAL A 94 18.16 -18.08 -26.78
C VAL A 94 17.68 -16.85 -26.00
N VAL A 95 16.54 -16.26 -26.39
CA VAL A 95 15.98 -15.06 -25.72
C VAL A 95 15.61 -15.33 -24.25
N MET A 96 15.16 -16.54 -23.93
CA MET A 96 14.74 -16.90 -22.56
C MET A 96 15.88 -17.39 -21.67
N THR A 97 17.00 -17.89 -22.23
CA THR A 97 18.10 -18.50 -21.45
C THR A 97 19.41 -17.71 -21.47
N THR A 98 19.58 -16.79 -22.43
CA THR A 98 20.83 -16.05 -22.62
C THR A 98 20.65 -14.58 -22.23
N LEU A 99 21.57 -14.07 -21.40
CA LEU A 99 21.64 -12.63 -21.12
C LEU A 99 22.21 -11.88 -22.33
N HIS A 100 21.70 -10.69 -22.57
CA HIS A 100 22.08 -9.83 -23.70
C HIS A 100 21.78 -10.46 -25.07
N ALA A 101 20.63 -11.13 -25.18
CA ALA A 101 20.15 -11.74 -26.43
C ALA A 101 18.79 -11.17 -26.84
N GLY A 102 18.65 -10.79 -28.12
CA GLY A 102 17.41 -10.23 -28.68
C GLY A 102 17.64 -9.34 -29.90
N GLY A 103 16.56 -9.04 -30.63
CA GLY A 103 16.60 -8.22 -31.85
C GLY A 103 16.67 -6.70 -31.65
N LYS A 104 17.00 -6.24 -30.43
CA LYS A 104 16.95 -4.81 -30.01
C LYS A 104 18.34 -4.13 -29.98
N PHE A 105 19.39 -4.83 -30.42
CA PHE A 105 20.77 -4.33 -30.50
C PHE A 105 21.10 -3.74 -31.89
N ASP A 106 21.76 -4.51 -32.75
CA ASP A 106 22.14 -4.11 -34.10
C ASP A 106 20.97 -4.26 -35.08
N GLY A 107 20.79 -3.28 -35.97
CA GLY A 107 19.77 -3.34 -37.01
C GLY A 107 18.35 -2.96 -36.56
N ARG A 108 18.20 -2.14 -35.51
CA ARG A 108 16.90 -1.61 -35.01
C ARG A 108 15.94 -1.17 -36.13
N GLU A 109 16.44 -0.47 -37.16
CA GLU A 109 15.66 -0.03 -38.33
C GLU A 109 15.12 -1.19 -39.19
N GLN A 110 15.87 -2.29 -39.31
CA GLN A 110 15.54 -3.44 -40.16
C GLN A 110 14.47 -4.35 -39.53
N VAL A 111 14.36 -4.32 -38.20
CA VAL A 111 13.39 -5.11 -37.41
C VAL A 111 12.20 -4.27 -36.90
N GLY A 112 12.26 -2.94 -37.08
CA GLY A 112 11.18 -1.99 -36.73
C GLY A 112 11.27 -1.35 -35.33
N TYR A 113 12.26 -1.73 -34.51
CA TYR A 113 12.45 -1.25 -33.14
C TYR A 113 13.22 0.07 -33.05
N GLN A 114 12.82 1.10 -33.80
CA GLN A 114 13.57 2.36 -33.87
C GLN A 114 13.69 3.12 -32.53
N THR A 115 12.74 2.93 -31.60
CA THR A 115 12.69 3.66 -30.31
C THR A 115 12.23 2.78 -29.13
N ALA A 116 12.67 1.52 -29.11
CA ALA A 116 12.32 0.55 -28.07
C ALA A 116 12.89 0.91 -26.69
N GLY A 117 12.17 0.56 -25.62
CA GLY A 117 12.65 0.71 -24.24
C GLY A 117 13.59 -0.41 -23.79
N GLY A 118 13.42 -1.62 -24.32
CA GLY A 118 14.20 -2.80 -23.98
C GLY A 118 15.60 -2.86 -24.60
N LEU A 119 16.54 -2.02 -24.13
CA LEU A 119 17.88 -1.87 -24.73
C LEU A 119 18.88 -3.01 -24.40
N HIS A 120 18.70 -3.69 -23.27
CA HIS A 120 19.75 -4.57 -22.70
C HIS A 120 19.61 -6.05 -23.08
N GLY A 121 18.46 -6.50 -23.60
CA GLY A 121 18.19 -7.91 -23.92
C GLY A 121 18.35 -8.87 -22.72
N VAL A 122 17.93 -8.44 -21.53
CA VAL A 122 17.98 -9.25 -20.29
C VAL A 122 16.61 -9.45 -19.62
N GLY A 123 15.58 -8.68 -19.97
CA GLY A 123 14.29 -8.67 -19.27
C GLY A 123 13.63 -10.04 -19.18
N ALA A 124 13.23 -10.61 -20.33
CA ALA A 124 12.56 -11.91 -20.39
C ALA A 124 13.39 -13.05 -19.79
N SER A 125 14.71 -13.06 -20.00
CA SER A 125 15.60 -14.07 -19.40
C SER A 125 15.79 -13.88 -17.89
N CYS A 126 15.69 -12.66 -17.35
CA CYS A 126 15.59 -12.43 -15.91
C CYS A 126 14.26 -12.92 -15.34
N VAL A 127 13.12 -12.68 -16.02
CA VAL A 127 11.82 -13.24 -15.59
C VAL A 127 11.90 -14.77 -15.53
N ASN A 128 12.45 -15.41 -16.56
CA ASN A 128 12.66 -16.86 -16.57
C ASN A 128 13.59 -17.35 -15.44
N ALA A 129 14.70 -16.65 -15.20
CA ALA A 129 15.63 -16.98 -14.11
C ALA A 129 14.99 -16.92 -12.72
N LEU A 130 14.15 -15.90 -12.50
CA LEU A 130 13.55 -15.57 -11.20
C LEU A 130 12.16 -16.19 -10.98
N SER A 131 11.71 -17.03 -11.91
CA SER A 131 10.49 -17.83 -11.79
C SER A 131 10.80 -19.25 -11.32
N GLU A 132 9.92 -19.84 -10.53
CA GLU A 132 9.98 -21.28 -10.23
C GLU A 132 9.76 -22.07 -11.53
N TRP A 133 8.68 -21.73 -12.25
CA TRP A 133 8.37 -22.23 -13.59
C TRP A 133 7.91 -21.10 -14.51
N LEU A 134 8.18 -21.26 -15.81
CA LEU A 134 7.74 -20.35 -16.85
C LEU A 134 7.35 -21.15 -18.11
N HIS A 135 6.25 -20.77 -18.75
CA HIS A 135 5.72 -21.39 -19.96
C HIS A 135 5.48 -20.30 -21.00
N VAL A 136 6.08 -20.46 -22.18
CA VAL A 136 5.88 -19.56 -23.32
C VAL A 136 5.11 -20.30 -24.41
N GLN A 137 4.06 -19.66 -24.93
CA GLN A 137 3.38 -20.06 -26.16
C GLN A 137 3.58 -18.96 -27.21
N VAL A 138 4.07 -19.34 -28.39
CA VAL A 138 4.23 -18.45 -29.54
C VAL A 138 3.27 -18.84 -30.64
N HIS A 139 2.47 -17.88 -31.07
CA HIS A 139 1.60 -17.99 -32.22
C HIS A 139 2.32 -17.40 -33.45
N GLN A 140 2.82 -18.26 -34.33
CA GLN A 140 3.58 -17.83 -35.52
C GLN A 140 3.46 -18.87 -36.65
N ASN A 141 3.64 -18.48 -37.91
CA ASN A 141 3.69 -19.38 -39.07
C ASN A 141 2.50 -20.37 -39.19
N GLY A 142 1.31 -19.94 -38.78
CA GLY A 142 0.07 -20.74 -38.81
C GLY A 142 -0.01 -21.82 -37.72
N ALA A 143 0.82 -21.73 -36.68
CA ALA A 143 0.99 -22.76 -35.65
C ALA A 143 1.10 -22.17 -34.24
N ILE A 144 0.97 -23.06 -33.26
CA ILE A 144 1.30 -22.79 -31.85
C ILE A 144 2.60 -23.56 -31.59
N TYR A 145 3.56 -22.85 -31.00
CA TYR A 145 4.85 -23.37 -30.57
C TYR A 145 4.98 -23.12 -29.07
N GLU A 146 5.51 -24.08 -28.31
CA GLU A 146 5.56 -23.99 -26.86
C GLU A 146 6.91 -24.42 -26.31
N GLN A 147 7.34 -23.77 -25.22
CA GLN A 147 8.50 -24.19 -24.44
C GLN A 147 8.28 -23.93 -22.96
N ARG A 148 8.69 -24.88 -22.11
CA ARG A 148 8.60 -24.80 -20.66
C ARG A 148 9.99 -24.71 -20.03
N TYR A 149 10.08 -23.96 -18.93
CA TYR A 149 11.29 -23.72 -18.17
C TYR A 149 11.01 -23.91 -16.68
N ALA A 150 12.04 -24.31 -15.94
CA ALA A 150 12.04 -24.29 -14.48
C ALA A 150 13.32 -23.58 -14.02
N ARG A 151 13.20 -22.53 -13.20
CA ARG A 151 14.33 -21.74 -12.65
C ARG A 151 15.36 -21.31 -13.71
N GLY A 152 14.88 -20.87 -14.87
CA GLY A 152 15.70 -20.46 -16.02
C GLY A 152 16.14 -21.59 -16.96
N ILE A 153 15.93 -22.86 -16.62
CA ILE A 153 16.43 -24.02 -17.38
C ILE A 153 15.32 -24.59 -18.28
N PRO A 154 15.54 -24.74 -19.61
CA PRO A 154 14.54 -25.32 -20.50
C PRO A 154 14.30 -26.80 -20.16
N GLN A 155 13.03 -27.17 -20.01
CA GLN A 155 12.60 -28.54 -19.71
C GLN A 155 12.33 -29.37 -20.98
N THR A 156 11.95 -28.70 -22.06
CA THR A 156 11.73 -29.27 -23.39
C THR A 156 12.40 -28.40 -24.44
N PRO A 157 12.71 -28.93 -25.64
CA PRO A 157 12.87 -28.11 -26.84
C PRO A 157 11.57 -27.33 -27.17
N VAL A 158 11.63 -26.44 -28.17
CA VAL A 158 10.42 -25.83 -28.72
C VAL A 158 9.60 -26.88 -29.48
N GLU A 159 8.39 -27.14 -29.00
CA GLU A 159 7.47 -28.11 -29.60
C GLU A 159 6.34 -27.43 -30.35
N LYS A 160 5.92 -28.02 -31.48
CA LYS A 160 4.77 -27.53 -32.27
C LYS A 160 3.51 -28.25 -31.83
N THR A 161 2.77 -27.65 -30.90
CA THR A 161 1.61 -28.26 -30.24
C THR A 161 0.30 -28.12 -31.03
N GLY A 162 0.17 -27.08 -31.86
CA GLY A 162 -1.12 -26.76 -32.48
C GLY A 162 -1.07 -25.98 -33.80
N LYS A 163 -2.26 -25.65 -34.31
CA LYS A 163 -2.48 -24.75 -35.45
C LYS A 163 -3.10 -23.45 -34.94
N SER A 164 -2.56 -22.31 -35.38
CA SER A 164 -3.05 -20.98 -35.02
C SER A 164 -3.43 -20.20 -36.28
N LYS A 165 -4.45 -19.33 -36.17
CA LYS A 165 -4.68 -18.22 -37.12
C LYS A 165 -4.28 -16.85 -36.56
N LYS A 166 -4.04 -16.77 -35.25
CA LYS A 166 -3.51 -15.59 -34.55
C LYS A 166 -1.98 -15.55 -34.69
N THR A 167 -1.42 -14.37 -34.47
CA THR A 167 0.00 -14.17 -34.15
C THR A 167 0.14 -13.58 -32.75
N GLY A 168 1.34 -13.66 -32.16
CA GLY A 168 1.65 -13.07 -30.85
C GLY A 168 2.43 -14.00 -29.93
N THR A 169 2.72 -13.52 -28.74
CA THR A 169 3.35 -14.29 -27.66
C THR A 169 2.46 -14.30 -26.42
N GLU A 170 2.34 -15.44 -25.76
CA GLU A 170 1.81 -15.57 -24.40
C GLU A 170 2.91 -16.13 -23.49
N THR A 171 3.15 -15.48 -22.35
CA THR A 171 4.12 -15.92 -21.34
C THR A 171 3.42 -16.00 -19.99
N THR A 172 3.39 -17.18 -19.39
CA THR A 172 2.82 -17.43 -18.06
C THR A 172 3.93 -17.90 -17.13
N PHE A 173 4.02 -17.31 -15.93
CA PHE A 173 5.10 -17.61 -14.99
C PHE A 173 4.65 -17.55 -13.52
N MET A 174 5.34 -18.32 -12.67
CA MET A 174 5.23 -18.27 -11.21
C MET A 174 6.53 -17.73 -10.61
N PRO A 175 6.55 -16.62 -9.87
CA PRO A 175 7.75 -16.10 -9.22
C PRO A 175 8.30 -17.08 -8.18
N ASP A 176 9.61 -17.13 -8.00
CA ASP A 176 10.26 -18.11 -7.12
C ASP A 176 10.21 -17.69 -5.63
N ALA A 177 9.56 -18.51 -4.81
CA ALA A 177 9.44 -18.32 -3.36
C ALA A 177 10.80 -18.34 -2.61
N GLU A 178 11.86 -18.91 -3.21
CA GLU A 178 13.21 -18.84 -2.63
C GLU A 178 13.89 -17.47 -2.82
N ILE A 179 13.33 -16.61 -3.67
CA ILE A 179 13.95 -15.35 -4.10
C ILE A 179 13.20 -14.12 -3.60
N PHE A 180 11.86 -14.15 -3.65
CA PHE A 180 11.03 -12.99 -3.32
C PHE A 180 10.52 -13.02 -1.88
N ASP A 181 10.55 -11.85 -1.23
CA ASP A 181 10.05 -11.67 0.14
C ASP A 181 8.51 -11.77 0.23
N THR A 182 7.82 -11.64 -0.92
CA THR A 182 6.38 -11.84 -1.09
C THR A 182 6.08 -12.30 -2.53
N LEU A 183 5.00 -13.05 -2.71
CA LEU A 183 4.46 -13.45 -4.01
C LEU A 183 3.15 -12.72 -4.38
N ASP A 184 2.65 -11.83 -3.52
CA ASP A 184 1.41 -11.10 -3.79
C ASP A 184 1.64 -9.92 -4.74
N PHE A 185 1.12 -10.07 -5.95
CA PHE A 185 1.01 -8.99 -6.91
C PHE A 185 -0.07 -7.99 -6.50
N SER A 186 0.31 -6.85 -5.93
CA SER A 186 -0.59 -5.72 -5.73
C SER A 186 -1.34 -5.32 -7.02
N HIS A 187 -2.66 -5.48 -7.00
CA HIS A 187 -3.58 -5.09 -8.05
C HIS A 187 -3.39 -3.63 -8.47
N ASP A 188 -3.37 -2.70 -7.51
CA ASP A 188 -3.36 -1.26 -7.77
C ASP A 188 -2.06 -0.80 -8.44
N VAL A 189 -0.91 -1.35 -8.04
CA VAL A 189 0.40 -1.01 -8.62
C VAL A 189 0.45 -1.41 -10.11
N LEU A 190 -0.02 -2.62 -10.45
CA LEU A 190 -0.06 -3.07 -11.84
C LEU A 190 -1.13 -2.32 -12.64
N ARG A 191 -2.36 -2.20 -12.11
CA ARG A 191 -3.46 -1.44 -12.71
C ARG A 191 -3.05 -0.03 -13.11
N ASP A 192 -2.39 0.69 -12.21
CA ASP A 192 -1.99 2.08 -12.44
C ASP A 192 -0.82 2.18 -13.44
N ARG A 193 0.17 1.27 -13.39
CA ARG A 193 1.27 1.20 -14.39
C ARG A 193 0.79 0.79 -15.79
N LEU A 194 -0.16 -0.13 -15.88
CA LEU A 194 -0.78 -0.53 -17.15
C LEU A 194 -1.62 0.62 -17.75
N ARG A 195 -2.35 1.36 -16.90
CA ARG A 195 -3.07 2.58 -17.30
C ARG A 195 -2.13 3.68 -17.81
N GLU A 196 -1.00 3.88 -17.13
CA GLU A 196 0.09 4.79 -17.56
C GLU A 196 0.67 4.41 -18.93
N LEU A 197 0.96 3.12 -19.16
CA LEU A 197 1.44 2.63 -20.45
C LEU A 197 0.41 2.82 -21.59
N ALA A 198 -0.88 2.65 -21.31
CA ALA A 198 -1.95 2.92 -22.27
C ALA A 198 -2.10 4.42 -22.61
N PHE A 199 -1.75 5.32 -21.69
CA PHE A 199 -1.68 6.76 -22.00
C PHE A 199 -0.45 7.13 -22.83
N LEU A 200 0.69 6.47 -22.62
CA LEU A 200 1.94 6.72 -23.36
C LEU A 200 1.87 6.20 -24.81
N ASN A 201 1.02 5.21 -25.09
CA ASN A 201 0.90 4.57 -26.40
C ASN A 201 -0.52 4.73 -26.96
N LYS A 202 -0.74 5.83 -27.69
CA LYS A 202 -2.04 6.18 -28.29
C LYS A 202 -2.66 5.01 -29.06
N GLY A 203 -3.91 4.71 -28.75
CA GLY A 203 -4.69 3.66 -29.40
C GLY A 203 -4.36 2.22 -28.98
N ALA A 204 -3.25 1.98 -28.26
CA ALA A 204 -2.93 0.67 -27.72
C ALA A 204 -3.99 0.25 -26.68
N ARG A 205 -4.45 -1.00 -26.75
CA ARG A 205 -5.42 -1.56 -25.81
C ARG A 205 -4.69 -2.45 -24.81
N ILE A 206 -4.70 -2.08 -23.53
CA ILE A 206 -4.13 -2.91 -22.46
C ILE A 206 -5.28 -3.43 -21.61
N GLN A 207 -5.49 -4.74 -21.62
CA GLN A 207 -6.50 -5.41 -20.79
C GLN A 207 -5.82 -5.94 -19.52
N PHE A 208 -6.42 -5.69 -18.35
CA PHE A 208 -5.97 -6.18 -17.06
C PHE A 208 -7.11 -6.94 -16.38
N HIS A 209 -6.84 -8.17 -15.94
CA HIS A 209 -7.81 -9.04 -15.30
C HIS A 209 -7.18 -9.69 -14.06
N ASP A 210 -7.81 -9.50 -12.90
CA ASP A 210 -7.34 -10.08 -11.64
C ASP A 210 -8.35 -11.13 -11.15
N THR A 211 -8.10 -12.40 -11.48
CA THR A 211 -9.05 -13.49 -11.19
C THR A 211 -9.13 -13.87 -9.71
N ARG A 212 -8.30 -13.24 -8.86
CA ARG A 212 -8.27 -13.41 -7.40
C ARG A 212 -9.40 -12.65 -6.71
N ASP A 213 -9.94 -11.63 -7.37
CA ASP A 213 -11.01 -10.75 -6.86
C ASP A 213 -12.33 -11.08 -7.58
N GLU A 214 -13.27 -11.70 -6.86
CA GLU A 214 -14.57 -12.11 -7.43
C GLU A 214 -15.52 -10.93 -7.67
N GLU A 215 -15.33 -9.78 -7.00
CA GLU A 215 -16.11 -8.56 -7.29
C GLU A 215 -15.57 -7.83 -8.54
N ASN A 216 -14.29 -8.00 -8.88
CA ASN A 216 -13.64 -7.44 -10.08
C ASN A 216 -13.37 -8.48 -11.19
N SER A 217 -14.28 -9.45 -11.37
CA SER A 217 -14.14 -10.54 -12.34
C SER A 217 -14.16 -10.13 -13.82
N GLU A 218 -14.47 -8.87 -14.13
CA GLU A 218 -14.53 -8.36 -15.52
C GLU A 218 -13.21 -7.68 -15.92
N PRO A 219 -12.59 -8.06 -17.06
CA PRO A 219 -11.35 -7.46 -17.53
C PRO A 219 -11.46 -5.94 -17.75
N VAL A 220 -10.64 -5.17 -17.03
CA VAL A 220 -10.55 -3.72 -17.19
C VAL A 220 -9.68 -3.41 -18.41
N ALA A 221 -10.25 -2.72 -19.40
CA ALA A 221 -9.53 -2.33 -20.61
C ALA A 221 -9.15 -0.85 -20.60
N PHE A 222 -7.85 -0.56 -20.70
CA PHE A 222 -7.29 0.77 -20.87
C PHE A 222 -6.98 1.03 -22.36
N GLN A 223 -7.56 2.10 -22.92
CA GLN A 223 -7.30 2.53 -24.30
C GLN A 223 -7.58 4.04 -24.40
N TYR A 224 -6.58 4.83 -24.81
CA TYR A 224 -6.66 6.29 -24.76
C TYR A 224 -6.14 6.96 -26.04
N ASP A 225 -7.05 7.33 -26.95
CA ASP A 225 -6.69 8.01 -28.21
C ASP A 225 -6.07 9.40 -28.00
N GLY A 226 -6.43 10.07 -26.91
CA GLY A 226 -5.85 11.37 -26.52
C GLY A 226 -4.45 11.29 -25.88
N GLY A 227 -3.90 10.08 -25.71
CA GLY A 227 -2.55 9.85 -25.20
C GLY A 227 -2.23 10.59 -23.90
N ILE A 228 -1.05 11.20 -23.83
CA ILE A 228 -0.59 11.91 -22.62
C ILE A 228 -1.41 13.17 -22.28
N ALA A 229 -2.19 13.72 -23.22
CA ALA A 229 -3.12 14.81 -22.90
C ALA A 229 -4.31 14.31 -22.06
N SER A 230 -4.79 13.09 -22.34
CA SER A 230 -5.74 12.40 -21.47
C SER A 230 -5.12 12.07 -20.11
N PHE A 231 -3.83 11.73 -20.05
CA PHE A 231 -3.12 11.45 -18.79
C PHE A 231 -3.04 12.67 -17.87
N VAL A 232 -2.70 13.84 -18.42
CA VAL A 232 -2.72 15.12 -17.68
C VAL A 232 -4.14 15.45 -17.20
N THR A 233 -5.16 15.17 -18.02
CA THR A 233 -6.57 15.37 -17.65
C THR A 233 -6.97 14.45 -16.49
N TYR A 234 -6.59 13.16 -16.54
CA TYR A 234 -6.80 12.19 -15.47
C TYR A 234 -6.15 12.62 -14.15
N HIS A 235 -4.88 13.03 -14.17
CA HIS A 235 -4.20 13.57 -12.96
C HIS A 235 -4.78 14.89 -12.43
N ASN A 236 -5.60 15.60 -13.23
CA ASN A 236 -6.30 16.82 -12.84
C ASN A 236 -7.81 16.61 -12.59
N GLN A 237 -8.36 15.40 -12.73
CA GLN A 237 -9.82 15.16 -12.64
C GLN A 237 -10.45 15.65 -11.33
N ASN A 238 -9.68 15.61 -10.24
CA ASN A 238 -10.08 16.04 -8.90
C ASN A 238 -9.51 17.43 -8.51
N LYS A 239 -9.03 18.22 -9.47
CA LYS A 239 -8.39 19.53 -9.24
C LYS A 239 -9.08 20.61 -10.09
N GLU A 240 -9.24 21.81 -9.53
CA GLU A 240 -9.75 22.94 -10.30
C GLU A 240 -8.67 23.45 -11.27
N VAL A 241 -8.95 23.37 -12.58
CA VAL A 241 -8.01 23.73 -13.65
C VAL A 241 -8.14 25.20 -14.08
N LEU A 242 -7.01 25.86 -14.38
CA LEU A 242 -6.99 27.27 -14.81
C LEU A 242 -7.53 27.47 -16.25
N HIS A 243 -7.43 26.42 -17.05
CA HIS A 243 -7.85 26.37 -18.46
C HIS A 243 -8.38 24.96 -18.79
N PRO A 244 -9.43 24.84 -19.62
CA PRO A 244 -10.21 23.60 -19.75
C PRO A 244 -9.49 22.48 -20.50
N LYS A 245 -8.63 22.81 -21.47
CA LYS A 245 -7.85 21.84 -22.24
C LYS A 245 -6.38 21.88 -21.79
N PRO A 246 -5.70 20.74 -21.62
CA PRO A 246 -4.25 20.69 -21.51
C PRO A 246 -3.59 21.37 -22.72
N ILE A 247 -2.44 21.99 -22.48
CA ILE A 247 -1.54 22.42 -23.55
C ILE A 247 -0.77 21.18 -24.00
N TYR A 248 -0.78 20.93 -25.31
CA TYR A 248 -0.20 19.75 -25.92
C TYR A 248 0.72 20.17 -27.08
N ILE A 249 1.93 19.61 -27.13
CA ILE A 249 2.91 19.84 -28.18
C ILE A 249 3.55 18.52 -28.59
N GLU A 250 3.64 18.28 -29.90
CA GLU A 250 4.26 17.10 -30.49
C GLU A 250 5.14 17.46 -31.68
N GLY A 251 6.16 16.65 -31.95
CA GLY A 251 7.02 16.79 -33.12
C GLY A 251 8.20 15.84 -33.08
N ILE A 252 8.98 15.84 -34.17
CA ILE A 252 10.25 15.14 -34.27
C ILE A 252 11.32 16.19 -34.57
N GLU A 253 12.36 16.24 -33.75
CA GLU A 253 13.48 17.18 -33.87
C GLU A 253 14.78 16.38 -33.70
N SER A 254 15.70 16.46 -34.66
CA SER A 254 16.95 15.67 -34.65
C SER A 254 16.75 14.18 -34.34
N GLU A 255 15.82 13.54 -35.06
CA GLU A 255 15.46 12.09 -34.94
C GLU A 255 14.82 11.68 -33.60
N ILE A 256 14.70 12.61 -32.64
CA ILE A 256 14.01 12.40 -31.37
C ILE A 256 12.55 12.80 -31.52
N SER A 257 11.62 11.90 -31.21
CA SER A 257 10.20 12.26 -31.06
C SER A 257 9.98 12.87 -29.68
N ILE A 258 9.31 14.02 -29.63
CA ILE A 258 9.00 14.75 -28.40
C ILE A 258 7.49 14.94 -28.32
N GLU A 259 6.90 14.42 -27.25
CA GLU A 259 5.47 14.56 -26.95
C GLU A 259 5.33 15.09 -25.51
N ILE A 260 4.76 16.30 -25.35
CA ILE A 260 4.62 16.93 -24.03
C ILE A 260 3.19 17.47 -23.86
N ALA A 261 2.55 17.10 -22.75
CA ALA A 261 1.29 17.65 -22.30
C ALA A 261 1.45 18.31 -20.94
N PHE A 262 0.82 19.46 -20.70
CA PHE A 262 0.78 20.06 -19.36
C PHE A 262 -0.46 20.96 -19.16
N GLN A 263 -0.89 21.08 -17.91
CA GLN A 263 -2.04 21.89 -17.53
C GLN A 263 -1.84 22.45 -16.12
N PHE A 264 -2.25 23.71 -15.92
CA PHE A 264 -2.20 24.36 -14.63
C PHE A 264 -3.52 24.20 -13.87
N ASN A 265 -3.41 23.97 -12.57
CA ASN A 265 -4.51 23.86 -11.63
C ASN A 265 -4.30 24.82 -10.43
N THR A 266 -5.29 24.93 -9.55
CA THR A 266 -5.24 25.87 -8.42
C THR A 266 -4.38 25.39 -7.24
N THR A 267 -3.94 24.12 -7.23
CA THR A 267 -3.10 23.56 -6.16
C THR A 267 -1.68 24.16 -6.17
N TYR A 268 -0.85 23.74 -5.21
CA TYR A 268 0.49 24.28 -5.00
C TYR A 268 1.61 23.32 -5.40
N THR A 269 1.28 22.05 -5.64
CA THR A 269 2.23 21.00 -5.96
C THR A 269 2.60 21.02 -7.45
N GLU A 270 3.90 20.93 -7.73
CA GLU A 270 4.41 20.59 -9.06
C GLU A 270 4.32 19.06 -9.21
N ASN A 271 3.62 18.57 -10.24
CA ASN A 271 3.62 17.15 -10.61
C ASN A 271 4.14 17.02 -12.04
N ILE A 272 5.37 16.54 -12.21
CA ILE A 272 5.94 16.22 -13.51
C ILE A 272 6.24 14.72 -13.54
N SER A 273 5.72 14.05 -14.56
CA SER A 273 6.09 12.69 -14.90
C SER A 273 6.85 12.70 -16.22
N SER A 274 8.09 12.24 -16.21
CA SER A 274 8.98 12.22 -17.36
C SER A 274 9.29 10.79 -17.79
N TYR A 275 9.41 10.59 -19.11
CA TYR A 275 9.53 9.29 -19.75
C TYR A 275 10.51 9.35 -20.92
N ALA A 276 11.30 8.29 -21.07
CA ALA A 276 12.14 8.02 -22.23
C ALA A 276 11.86 6.61 -22.74
N ASN A 277 11.41 6.46 -23.99
CA ASN A 277 11.03 5.18 -24.61
C ASN A 277 10.07 4.36 -23.70
N ASN A 278 8.98 4.99 -23.23
CA ASN A 278 7.98 4.42 -22.29
C ASN A 278 8.47 4.05 -20.88
N ILE A 279 9.76 4.20 -20.59
CA ILE A 279 10.35 3.98 -19.27
C ILE A 279 10.24 5.28 -18.44
N ARG A 280 9.76 5.15 -17.20
CA ARG A 280 9.57 6.28 -16.27
C ARG A 280 10.91 6.73 -15.69
N THR A 281 11.33 7.96 -16.01
CA THR A 281 12.53 8.56 -15.46
C THR A 281 12.22 9.26 -14.13
N ALA A 282 12.14 8.47 -13.04
CA ALA A 282 11.75 8.96 -11.71
C ALA A 282 12.67 10.06 -11.13
N GLU A 283 13.93 10.11 -11.55
CA GLU A 283 14.91 11.16 -11.19
C GLU A 283 15.06 12.24 -12.28
N GLY A 284 14.21 12.21 -13.31
CA GLY A 284 14.21 13.14 -14.44
C GLY A 284 15.36 12.89 -15.42
N GLY A 285 16.06 13.96 -15.80
CA GLY A 285 17.16 13.89 -16.77
C GLY A 285 17.18 15.09 -17.71
N PHE A 286 17.97 14.99 -18.78
CA PHE A 286 18.21 16.10 -19.70
C PHE A 286 16.96 16.54 -20.49
N HIS A 287 16.06 15.63 -20.84
CA HIS A 287 14.74 15.97 -21.40
C HIS A 287 13.90 16.85 -20.47
N GLU A 288 13.85 16.49 -19.18
CA GLU A 288 13.09 17.24 -18.18
C GLU A 288 13.72 18.59 -17.85
N SER A 289 15.05 18.66 -17.71
CA SER A 289 15.76 19.92 -17.47
C SER A 289 15.64 20.90 -18.64
N GLY A 290 15.67 20.39 -19.88
CA GLY A 290 15.41 21.13 -21.11
C GLY A 290 14.01 21.75 -21.13
N PHE A 291 12.98 20.96 -20.81
CA PHE A 291 11.60 21.43 -20.67
C PHE A 291 11.46 22.50 -19.56
N LYS A 292 11.94 22.21 -18.34
CA LYS A 292 11.88 23.14 -17.19
C LYS A 292 12.55 24.49 -17.52
N SER A 293 13.68 24.45 -18.21
CA SER A 293 14.43 25.63 -18.64
C SER A 293 13.71 26.44 -19.74
N ALA A 294 13.15 25.75 -20.75
CA ALA A 294 12.37 26.40 -21.82
C ALA A 294 11.10 27.06 -21.28
N LEU A 295 10.33 26.35 -20.46
CA LEU A 295 9.13 26.83 -19.79
C LEU A 295 9.40 28.11 -19.00
N THR A 296 10.42 28.08 -18.14
CA THR A 296 10.83 29.22 -17.31
C THR A 296 11.20 30.44 -18.17
N ARG A 297 11.98 30.23 -19.26
CA ARG A 297 12.40 31.31 -20.17
C ARG A 297 11.24 31.89 -20.96
N ALA A 298 10.34 31.05 -21.49
CA ALA A 298 9.19 31.47 -22.28
C ALA A 298 8.23 32.34 -21.45
N PHE A 299 7.76 31.84 -20.31
CA PHE A 299 6.84 32.58 -19.44
C PHE A 299 7.43 33.87 -18.89
N LYS A 300 8.72 33.87 -18.49
CA LYS A 300 9.39 35.10 -18.03
C LYS A 300 9.54 36.15 -19.13
N THR A 301 9.83 35.73 -20.35
CA THR A 301 9.92 36.63 -21.52
C THR A 301 8.56 37.23 -21.84
N TYR A 302 7.51 36.40 -21.89
CA TYR A 302 6.13 36.85 -22.11
C TYR A 302 5.62 37.78 -21.00
N ALA A 303 5.92 37.48 -19.73
CA ALA A 303 5.55 38.30 -18.58
C ALA A 303 6.21 39.69 -18.61
N THR A 304 7.44 39.77 -19.11
CA THR A 304 8.20 41.02 -19.25
C THR A 304 7.69 41.83 -20.46
N ALA A 305 7.48 41.19 -21.61
CA ALA A 305 7.02 41.85 -22.83
C ALA A 305 5.61 42.45 -22.72
N ASN A 306 4.77 41.91 -21.83
CA ASN A 306 3.40 42.37 -21.57
C ASN A 306 3.26 43.18 -20.27
N ASP A 307 4.36 43.73 -19.73
CA ASP A 307 4.39 44.64 -18.56
C ASP A 307 3.81 44.06 -17.24
N PHE A 308 3.51 42.75 -17.16
CA PHE A 308 2.86 42.14 -15.98
C PHE A 308 3.68 42.26 -14.68
N LEU A 309 5.01 42.39 -14.79
CA LEU A 309 5.92 42.51 -13.65
C LEU A 309 6.13 43.96 -13.19
N ARG A 310 5.66 44.97 -13.93
CA ARG A 310 5.99 46.39 -13.69
C ARG A 310 5.59 46.91 -12.31
N ASN A 311 4.49 46.40 -11.77
CA ASN A 311 3.97 46.78 -10.44
C ASN A 311 4.45 45.86 -9.31
N VAL A 312 5.17 44.78 -9.62
CA VAL A 312 5.57 43.74 -8.67
C VAL A 312 7.09 43.65 -8.67
N LYS A 313 7.75 44.19 -7.64
CA LYS A 313 9.22 44.18 -7.47
C LYS A 313 9.75 42.78 -7.08
N ILE A 314 9.34 41.73 -7.78
CA ILE A 314 9.69 40.33 -7.50
C ILE A 314 10.11 39.66 -8.81
N ASN A 315 11.23 38.94 -8.77
CA ASN A 315 11.67 38.12 -9.88
C ASN A 315 10.94 36.77 -9.84
N LEU A 316 10.31 36.39 -10.96
CA LEU A 316 9.82 35.02 -11.16
C LEU A 316 10.99 34.04 -11.27
N THR A 317 10.93 32.96 -10.49
CA THR A 317 11.77 31.76 -10.61
C THR A 317 11.06 30.70 -11.47
N GLY A 318 11.75 29.59 -11.75
CA GLY A 318 11.11 28.45 -12.44
C GLY A 318 10.07 27.74 -11.57
N GLU A 319 10.29 27.66 -10.25
CA GLU A 319 9.33 27.09 -9.29
C GLU A 319 8.05 27.93 -9.22
N ASP A 320 8.17 29.27 -9.17
CA ASP A 320 7.02 30.19 -9.20
C ASP A 320 6.12 29.92 -10.41
N ILE A 321 6.72 29.55 -11.56
CA ILE A 321 6.00 29.27 -12.81
C ILE A 321 5.38 27.85 -12.81
N ARG A 322 5.99 26.88 -12.12
CA ARG A 322 5.55 25.47 -12.10
C ARG A 322 4.64 25.10 -10.92
N GLU A 323 4.43 26.00 -9.97
CA GLU A 323 3.46 25.83 -8.88
C GLU A 323 2.08 25.43 -9.45
N GLY A 324 1.50 24.30 -8.98
CA GLY A 324 0.21 23.80 -9.48
C GLY A 324 0.22 23.36 -10.94
N MET A 325 1.39 23.05 -11.52
CA MET A 325 1.48 22.44 -12.84
C MET A 325 1.36 20.91 -12.73
N THR A 326 0.61 20.30 -13.63
CA THR A 326 0.69 18.86 -13.90
C THR A 326 1.16 18.67 -15.34
N ALA A 327 2.26 17.96 -15.55
CA ALA A 327 2.89 17.76 -16.85
C ALA A 327 3.33 16.31 -17.07
N VAL A 328 3.21 15.85 -18.31
CA VAL A 328 3.75 14.58 -18.81
C VAL A 328 4.70 14.90 -19.95
N ILE A 329 5.94 14.40 -19.85
CA ILE A 329 7.02 14.61 -20.82
C ILE A 329 7.42 13.25 -21.34
N SER A 330 7.16 12.94 -22.61
CA SER A 330 7.59 11.70 -23.26
C SER A 330 8.56 12.03 -24.39
N VAL A 331 9.75 11.43 -24.35
CA VAL A 331 10.70 11.46 -25.47
C VAL A 331 10.94 10.05 -25.99
N LYS A 332 11.06 9.92 -27.31
CA LYS A 332 11.51 8.69 -27.96
C LYS A 332 12.87 8.95 -28.59
N VAL A 333 13.91 8.37 -27.97
CA VAL A 333 15.32 8.55 -28.31
C VAL A 333 15.84 7.27 -28.98
N PRO A 334 16.53 7.34 -30.14
CA PRO A 334 17.03 6.14 -30.84
C PRO A 334 18.07 5.33 -30.04
N ASP A 335 18.92 6.01 -29.26
CA ASP A 335 19.89 5.39 -28.36
C ASP A 335 19.89 6.06 -26.97
N PRO A 336 18.98 5.64 -26.07
CA PRO A 336 18.89 6.18 -24.72
C PRO A 336 20.05 5.69 -23.84
N GLN A 337 20.71 6.63 -23.17
CA GLN A 337 21.72 6.37 -22.15
C GLN A 337 21.11 6.74 -20.80
N PHE A 338 21.07 5.79 -19.86
CA PHE A 338 20.55 6.01 -18.52
C PHE A 338 21.67 6.03 -17.47
N GLU A 339 21.51 6.83 -16.42
CA GLU A 339 22.37 6.76 -15.25
C GLU A 339 21.96 5.55 -14.39
N GLY A 340 22.73 4.46 -14.48
CA GLY A 340 22.50 3.24 -13.70
C GLY A 340 21.44 2.29 -14.28
N GLN A 341 21.38 1.08 -13.70
CA GLN A 341 20.54 -0.02 -14.20
C GLN A 341 19.03 0.18 -13.97
N THR A 342 18.65 0.98 -12.97
CA THR A 342 17.25 1.32 -12.66
C THR A 342 16.57 2.15 -13.74
N LYS A 343 17.32 2.63 -14.75
CA LYS A 343 16.84 3.51 -15.84
C LYS A 343 16.12 4.78 -15.33
N SER A 344 16.41 5.19 -14.09
CA SER A 344 15.67 6.25 -13.39
C SER A 344 15.95 7.65 -13.91
N LYS A 345 17.05 7.87 -14.63
CA LYS A 345 17.47 9.18 -15.14
C LYS A 345 18.10 9.10 -16.53
N LEU A 346 17.66 9.99 -17.44
CA LEU A 346 18.20 10.07 -18.81
C LEU A 346 19.48 10.94 -18.87
N GLY A 347 20.57 10.34 -19.34
CA GLY A 347 21.93 10.89 -19.40
C GLY A 347 22.38 11.47 -20.74
N ASN A 348 21.57 11.36 -21.81
CA ASN A 348 21.83 11.97 -23.12
C ASN A 348 21.85 13.51 -23.05
N THR A 349 23.04 14.10 -22.97
CA THR A 349 23.24 15.57 -22.82
C THR A 349 22.62 16.40 -23.94
N GLU A 350 22.64 15.88 -25.17
CA GLU A 350 22.13 16.50 -26.39
C GLU A 350 20.60 16.70 -26.36
N VAL A 351 19.87 15.82 -25.66
CA VAL A 351 18.41 15.88 -25.54
C VAL A 351 17.96 17.16 -24.83
N GLU A 352 18.74 17.70 -23.89
CA GLU A 352 18.41 18.96 -23.20
C GLU A 352 18.28 20.14 -24.17
N GLY A 353 19.26 20.30 -25.06
CA GLY A 353 19.28 21.39 -26.04
C GLY A 353 18.15 21.26 -27.07
N ILE A 354 17.89 20.03 -27.53
CA ILE A 354 16.86 19.71 -28.52
C ILE A 354 15.47 20.00 -27.93
N VAL A 355 15.15 19.44 -26.75
CA VAL A 355 13.88 19.69 -26.05
C VAL A 355 13.75 21.17 -25.69
N GLN A 356 14.81 21.84 -25.21
CA GLN A 356 14.76 23.26 -24.87
C GLN A 356 14.39 24.13 -26.10
N SER A 357 14.98 23.86 -27.26
CA SER A 357 14.71 24.59 -28.50
C SER A 357 13.28 24.35 -28.98
N PHE A 358 12.88 23.08 -29.08
CA PHE A 358 11.55 22.66 -29.54
C PHE A 358 10.44 23.26 -28.67
N VAL A 359 10.52 23.07 -27.35
CA VAL A 359 9.55 23.60 -26.38
C VAL A 359 9.53 25.13 -26.41
N GLY A 360 10.69 25.78 -26.44
CA GLY A 360 10.79 27.24 -26.46
C GLY A 360 10.10 27.88 -27.68
N SER A 361 10.26 27.26 -28.86
CA SER A 361 9.60 27.66 -30.10
C SER A 361 8.07 27.53 -30.01
N ARG A 362 7.59 26.34 -29.63
CA ARG A 362 6.14 26.05 -29.54
C ARG A 362 5.44 26.88 -28.47
N LEU A 363 6.04 27.03 -27.28
CA LEU A 363 5.46 27.83 -26.19
C LEU A 363 5.32 29.31 -26.58
N LYS A 364 6.29 29.88 -27.30
CA LYS A 364 6.19 31.27 -27.73
C LYS A 364 4.93 31.51 -28.59
N MET A 365 4.72 30.66 -29.59
CA MET A 365 3.54 30.68 -30.45
C MET A 365 2.24 30.54 -29.64
N LEU A 366 2.15 29.49 -28.81
CA LEU A 366 0.95 29.21 -28.00
C LEU A 366 0.59 30.34 -27.03
N LEU A 367 1.60 31.01 -26.43
CA LEU A 367 1.39 32.11 -25.50
C LEU A 367 0.88 33.39 -26.18
N GLU A 368 1.31 33.63 -27.43
CA GLU A 368 0.85 34.74 -28.28
C GLU A 368 -0.56 34.46 -28.84
N GLU A 369 -0.87 33.21 -29.23
CA GLU A 369 -2.17 32.79 -29.75
C GLU A 369 -3.29 32.74 -28.69
N ASN A 370 -2.97 32.47 -27.42
CA ASN A 370 -3.95 32.30 -26.35
C ASN A 370 -3.81 33.30 -25.18
N PRO A 371 -3.84 34.65 -25.40
CA PRO A 371 -3.50 35.63 -24.35
C PRO A 371 -4.31 35.51 -23.06
N ALA A 372 -5.57 35.07 -23.15
CA ALA A 372 -6.43 34.88 -21.97
C ALA A 372 -5.92 33.75 -21.04
N VAL A 373 -5.40 32.66 -21.61
CA VAL A 373 -4.81 31.54 -20.86
C VAL A 373 -3.43 31.95 -20.34
N SER A 374 -2.59 32.51 -21.20
CA SER A 374 -1.25 33.02 -20.86
C SER A 374 -1.29 33.98 -19.67
N LYS A 375 -2.24 34.93 -19.68
CA LYS A 375 -2.45 35.89 -18.60
C LYS A 375 -2.83 35.22 -17.27
N ARG A 376 -3.71 34.21 -17.27
CA ARG A 376 -4.10 33.47 -16.04
C ARG A 376 -2.90 32.74 -15.43
N ILE A 377 -2.10 32.08 -16.26
CA ILE A 377 -0.92 31.33 -15.81
C ILE A 377 0.12 32.30 -15.23
N VAL A 378 0.44 33.40 -15.93
CA VAL A 378 1.36 34.44 -15.42
C VAL A 378 0.84 35.07 -14.12
N GLN A 379 -0.48 35.29 -13.98
CA GLN A 379 -1.06 35.79 -12.74
C GLN A 379 -0.90 34.82 -11.57
N LYS A 380 -1.09 33.51 -11.78
CA LYS A 380 -0.80 32.48 -10.76
C LYS A 380 0.69 32.46 -10.39
N ALA A 381 1.58 32.53 -11.36
CA ALA A 381 3.02 32.57 -11.11
C ALA A 381 3.46 33.81 -10.31
N ILE A 382 2.84 34.97 -10.55
CA ILE A 382 3.05 36.18 -9.75
C ILE A 382 2.54 36.00 -8.31
N GLN A 383 1.39 35.33 -8.11
CA GLN A 383 0.89 34.99 -6.77
C GLN A 383 1.78 33.96 -6.04
N ALA A 384 2.41 33.03 -6.77
CA ALA A 384 3.43 32.12 -6.25
C ALA A 384 4.67 32.88 -5.77
N ALA A 385 5.23 33.74 -6.61
CA ALA A 385 6.39 34.57 -6.25
C ALA A 385 6.12 35.50 -5.05
N GLN A 386 4.91 36.08 -4.97
CA GLN A 386 4.47 36.87 -3.80
C GLN A 386 4.36 36.03 -2.53
N ALA A 387 3.81 34.81 -2.61
CA ALA A 387 3.74 33.90 -1.46
C ALA A 387 5.13 33.42 -1.02
N ARG A 388 6.04 33.15 -1.96
CA ARG A 388 7.44 32.80 -1.68
C ARG A 388 8.19 33.91 -0.92
N GLU A 389 8.09 35.16 -1.37
CA GLU A 389 8.69 36.30 -0.65
C GLU A 389 8.02 36.55 0.72
N ALA A 390 6.72 36.29 0.86
CA ALA A 390 6.02 36.33 2.14
C ALA A 390 6.48 35.20 3.09
N ALA A 391 6.67 33.98 2.57
CA ALA A 391 7.21 32.85 3.32
C ALA A 391 8.65 33.12 3.79
N ARG A 392 9.52 33.62 2.90
CA ARG A 392 10.88 34.07 3.24
C ARG A 392 10.86 35.12 4.35
N SER A 393 9.99 36.12 4.23
CA SER A 393 9.83 37.16 5.25
C SER A 393 9.36 36.58 6.60
N ALA A 394 8.46 35.59 6.59
CA ALA A 394 8.01 34.89 7.79
C ALA A 394 9.13 34.06 8.43
N ARG A 395 9.89 33.29 7.65
CA ARG A 395 11.08 32.55 8.13
C ARG A 395 12.10 33.51 8.75
N GLU A 396 12.38 34.66 8.13
CA GLU A 396 13.27 35.67 8.70
C GLU A 396 12.78 36.25 10.03
N VAL A 397 11.48 36.36 10.26
CA VAL A 397 10.91 36.78 11.55
C VAL A 397 11.06 35.68 12.59
N ILE A 398 10.79 34.42 12.25
CA ILE A 398 11.01 33.25 13.13
C ILE A 398 12.49 33.15 13.51
N ARG A 399 13.41 33.25 12.52
CA ARG A 399 14.86 33.25 12.74
C ARG A 399 15.31 34.42 13.61
N ARG A 400 14.77 35.63 13.40
CA ARG A 400 15.09 36.80 14.24
C ARG A 400 14.65 36.59 15.69
N LYS A 401 13.46 36.04 15.94
CA LYS A 401 13.03 35.65 17.30
C LYS A 401 13.96 34.61 17.91
N SER A 402 14.30 33.56 17.16
CA SER A 402 15.19 32.48 17.63
C SER A 402 16.62 32.94 17.95
N VAL A 403 17.13 34.01 17.34
CA VAL A 403 18.52 34.48 17.51
C VAL A 403 18.65 35.64 18.51
N LEU A 404 17.65 36.54 18.58
CA LEU A 404 17.68 37.67 19.51
C LEU A 404 17.02 37.37 20.86
N ASP A 405 15.99 36.52 20.89
CA ASP A 405 15.32 36.10 22.12
C ASP A 405 15.63 34.63 22.44
N SER A 406 16.82 34.35 22.98
CA SER A 406 17.13 33.07 23.64
C SER A 406 16.25 32.76 24.87
N ALA A 407 15.27 33.62 25.17
CA ALA A 407 14.25 33.49 26.20
C ALA A 407 12.80 33.40 25.67
N SER A 408 12.53 33.59 24.37
CA SER A 408 11.15 33.59 23.81
C SER A 408 10.68 32.17 23.46
N MET A 409 10.58 31.35 24.51
CA MET A 409 9.92 30.05 24.43
C MET A 409 8.43 30.22 24.09
N PRO A 410 7.79 29.27 23.38
CA PRO A 410 6.33 29.28 23.20
C PRO A 410 5.64 29.36 24.56
N GLY A 411 4.76 30.34 24.77
CA GLY A 411 4.17 30.60 26.09
C GLY A 411 3.34 29.46 26.69
N LYS A 412 2.99 28.44 25.88
CA LYS A 412 2.34 27.20 26.31
C LYS A 412 3.31 26.09 26.71
N LEU A 413 4.56 26.14 26.24
CA LEU A 413 5.52 25.08 26.51
C LEU A 413 5.84 25.06 28.00
N ALA A 414 5.62 23.91 28.62
CA ALA A 414 6.27 23.60 29.89
C ALA A 414 7.65 23.01 29.55
N ASP A 415 8.71 23.82 29.61
CA ASP A 415 10.09 23.37 29.33
C ASP A 415 10.62 22.50 30.50
N CYS A 416 11.70 21.76 30.27
CA CYS A 416 12.44 20.99 31.27
C CYS A 416 13.62 21.81 31.84
N SER A 417 14.23 21.36 32.95
CA SER A 417 15.40 22.04 33.52
C SER A 417 16.74 21.58 32.93
N GLU A 418 16.81 20.35 32.44
CA GLU A 418 17.98 19.78 31.78
C GLU A 418 18.30 20.52 30.47
N ARG A 419 19.59 20.63 30.17
CA ARG A 419 20.13 21.35 29.00
C ARG A 419 20.88 20.43 28.03
N ASP A 420 21.28 19.24 28.44
CA ASP A 420 21.77 18.22 27.53
C ASP A 420 20.63 17.71 26.64
N SER A 421 20.70 17.96 25.34
CA SER A 421 19.67 17.54 24.39
C SER A 421 19.58 16.01 24.26
N THR A 422 20.63 15.26 24.62
CA THR A 422 20.63 13.79 24.57
C THR A 422 19.76 13.15 25.64
N LEU A 423 19.51 13.86 26.75
CA LEU A 423 18.77 13.36 27.90
C LEU A 423 17.31 13.83 27.96
N THR A 424 16.90 14.74 27.07
CA THR A 424 15.62 15.45 27.14
C THR A 424 14.57 14.96 26.15
N GLU A 425 13.31 15.08 26.55
CA GLU A 425 12.15 14.56 25.83
C GLU A 425 11.09 15.64 25.67
N LEU A 426 10.40 15.70 24.52
CA LEU A 426 9.29 16.63 24.27
C LEU A 426 8.01 15.85 23.96
N PHE A 427 7.00 15.99 24.80
CA PHE A 427 5.66 15.48 24.56
C PHE A 427 4.82 16.52 23.80
N LEU A 428 4.38 16.16 22.61
CA LEU A 428 3.37 16.89 21.83
C LEU A 428 2.00 16.33 22.21
N VAL A 429 1.22 17.08 22.97
CA VAL A 429 0.00 16.57 23.63
C VAL A 429 -1.25 17.17 23.01
N GLU A 430 -2.26 16.33 22.80
CA GLU A 430 -3.58 16.75 22.34
C GLU A 430 -4.34 17.55 23.42
N GLY A 431 -4.66 18.80 23.10
CA GLY A 431 -5.51 19.65 23.94
C GLY A 431 -4.84 20.23 25.20
N ASP A 432 -5.43 21.30 25.72
CA ASP A 432 -5.01 21.89 27.01
C ASP A 432 -5.31 20.96 28.20
N SER A 433 -6.30 20.06 28.07
CA SER A 433 -6.74 19.18 29.17
C SER A 433 -5.70 18.11 29.47
N ALA A 434 -5.43 17.21 28.51
CA ALA A 434 -4.37 16.21 28.65
C ALA A 434 -2.99 16.88 28.78
N GLY A 435 -2.75 18.01 28.11
CA GLY A 435 -1.55 18.83 28.33
C GLY A 435 -1.38 19.32 29.77
N GLY A 436 -2.48 19.63 30.45
CA GLY A 436 -2.51 20.00 31.87
C GLY A 436 -2.21 18.83 32.81
N THR A 437 -2.74 17.65 32.52
CA THR A 437 -2.46 16.40 33.25
C THR A 437 -1.01 15.96 33.04
N ALA A 438 -0.52 15.93 31.79
CA ALA A 438 0.86 15.62 31.45
C ALA A 438 1.85 16.58 32.12
N LYS A 439 1.55 17.88 32.17
CA LYS A 439 2.37 18.88 32.88
C LYS A 439 2.48 18.64 34.39
N GLN A 440 1.49 17.98 34.99
CA GLN A 440 1.50 17.58 36.40
C GLN A 440 2.23 16.26 36.63
N GLY A 441 2.05 15.27 35.74
CA GLY A 441 2.67 13.94 35.84
C GLY A 441 4.15 13.88 35.43
N ARG A 442 4.59 14.74 34.51
CA ARG A 442 5.96 14.71 33.93
C ARG A 442 7.08 14.79 34.97
N ASP A 443 8.21 14.17 34.65
CA ASP A 443 9.48 14.57 35.27
C ASP A 443 9.92 15.94 34.74
N ARG A 444 9.97 16.93 35.65
CA ARG A 444 10.37 18.30 35.32
C ARG A 444 11.86 18.42 34.99
N GLN A 445 12.68 17.44 35.37
CA GLN A 445 14.10 17.46 35.08
C GLN A 445 14.35 17.38 33.57
N ASN A 446 13.77 16.38 32.89
CA ASN A 446 14.11 16.04 31.51
C ASN A 446 12.93 16.03 30.51
N GLN A 447 11.66 16.08 30.96
CA GLN A 447 10.51 16.03 30.07
C GLN A 447 9.85 17.40 29.88
N ALA A 448 9.77 17.88 28.65
CA ALA A 448 9.01 19.05 28.23
C ALA A 448 7.62 18.65 27.69
N VAL A 449 6.62 19.53 27.83
CA VAL A 449 5.24 19.30 27.37
C VAL A 449 4.74 20.50 26.57
N LEU A 450 4.29 20.26 25.33
CA LEU A 450 3.69 21.25 24.43
C LEU A 450 2.23 20.87 24.07
N PRO A 451 1.22 21.54 24.65
CA PRO A 451 -0.18 21.33 24.29
C PRO A 451 -0.55 21.93 22.92
N LEU A 452 -1.19 21.13 22.07
CA LEU A 452 -1.70 21.52 20.75
C LEU A 452 -3.22 21.77 20.81
N LYS A 453 -3.74 22.74 20.04
CA LYS A 453 -5.15 23.18 20.13
C LYS A 453 -5.95 22.93 18.86
N GLY A 454 -6.77 21.88 18.87
CA GLY A 454 -7.62 21.50 17.75
C GLY A 454 -6.82 20.95 16.56
N LYS A 455 -7.55 20.54 15.52
CA LYS A 455 -7.01 19.84 14.36
C LYS A 455 -5.91 20.67 13.68
N GLY A 456 -4.73 20.06 13.53
CA GLY A 456 -3.56 20.70 12.93
C GLY A 456 -3.79 21.11 11.48
N ILE A 457 -2.90 21.95 10.94
CA ILE A 457 -2.97 22.30 9.52
C ILE A 457 -2.52 21.10 8.67
N ASN A 458 -3.36 20.64 7.74
CA ASN A 458 -2.91 19.70 6.71
C ASN A 458 -1.89 20.43 5.83
N VAL A 459 -0.62 20.05 5.98
CA VAL A 459 0.53 20.65 5.29
C VAL A 459 0.62 20.26 3.82
N ASP A 460 0.05 19.12 3.45
CA ASP A 460 0.05 18.59 2.08
C ASP A 460 -0.82 19.48 1.16
N LYS A 461 -1.95 19.95 1.70
CA LYS A 461 -2.89 20.86 1.03
C LYS A 461 -2.60 22.35 1.24
N SER A 462 -1.59 22.71 2.04
CA SER A 462 -1.37 24.09 2.48
C SER A 462 -0.07 24.68 1.95
N ARG A 463 -0.14 25.92 1.46
CA ARG A 463 1.05 26.69 1.09
C ARG A 463 2.00 26.85 2.26
N LEU A 464 3.30 26.85 1.97
CA LEU A 464 4.35 27.09 2.95
C LEU A 464 4.17 28.41 3.71
N ASP A 465 3.71 29.49 3.07
CA ASP A 465 3.48 30.77 3.75
C ASP A 465 2.33 30.70 4.77
N LYS A 466 1.30 29.88 4.51
CA LYS A 466 0.17 29.61 5.42
C LYS A 466 0.60 28.70 6.57
N ILE A 467 1.43 27.69 6.28
CA ILE A 467 2.07 26.82 7.29
C ILE A 467 2.93 27.64 8.24
N LEU A 468 3.79 28.52 7.73
CA LEU A 468 4.67 29.39 8.52
C LEU A 468 3.94 30.51 9.30
N LYS A 469 2.65 30.76 9.00
CA LYS A 469 1.77 31.64 9.77
C LYS A 469 0.93 30.88 10.82
N ASN A 470 0.95 29.55 10.81
CA ASN A 470 0.18 28.75 11.75
C ASN A 470 0.86 28.75 13.13
N ALA A 471 0.11 29.14 14.17
CA ALA A 471 0.63 29.25 15.52
C ALA A 471 1.15 27.91 16.10
N GLN A 472 0.50 26.78 15.81
CA GLN A 472 0.97 25.46 16.28
C GLN A 472 2.31 25.09 15.63
N VAL A 473 2.44 25.32 14.32
CA VAL A 473 3.68 25.04 13.59
C VAL A 473 4.82 25.93 14.10
N ILE A 474 4.56 27.22 14.33
CA ILE A 474 5.53 28.13 14.95
C ILE A 474 5.91 27.65 16.36
N ASP A 475 4.93 27.28 17.19
CA ASP A 475 5.16 26.76 18.55
C ASP A 475 6.07 25.50 18.52
N ILE A 476 5.81 24.55 17.62
CA ILE A 476 6.62 23.32 17.45
C ILE A 476 8.05 23.65 16.97
N VAL A 477 8.20 24.41 15.87
CA VAL A 477 9.52 24.75 15.30
C VAL A 477 10.37 25.54 16.30
N THR A 478 9.75 26.44 17.06
CA THR A 478 10.43 27.25 18.09
C THR A 478 10.82 26.39 19.31
N ALA A 479 9.99 25.41 19.69
CA ALA A 479 10.34 24.47 20.74
C ALA A 479 11.54 23.59 20.35
N LEU A 480 11.54 23.02 19.13
CA LEU A 480 12.59 22.12 18.64
C LEU A 480 13.94 22.81 18.41
N GLY A 481 13.93 24.07 17.95
CA GLY A 481 15.15 24.85 17.65
C GLY A 481 15.85 24.51 16.33
N THR A 482 15.34 23.52 15.59
CA THR A 482 15.96 22.98 14.37
C THR A 482 15.82 23.86 13.12
N GLY A 483 14.84 24.77 13.08
CA GLY A 483 14.36 25.36 11.81
C GLY A 483 13.37 24.43 11.09
N ILE A 484 12.93 24.79 9.88
CA ILE A 484 11.87 24.12 9.13
C ILE A 484 12.17 24.06 7.62
N GLY A 485 11.92 22.90 7.00
CA GLY A 485 12.14 22.67 5.57
C GLY A 485 13.61 22.45 5.20
N ALA A 486 13.84 21.86 4.03
CA ALA A 486 15.15 21.37 3.60
C ALA A 486 16.27 22.43 3.57
N GLU A 487 15.94 23.72 3.40
CA GLU A 487 16.93 24.81 3.32
C GLU A 487 17.42 25.33 4.68
N GLU A 488 16.63 25.19 5.75
CA GLU A 488 16.92 25.77 7.08
C GLU A 488 17.01 24.73 8.21
N PHE A 489 16.47 23.53 8.02
CA PHE A 489 16.50 22.47 9.01
C PHE A 489 17.94 22.04 9.34
N THR A 490 18.31 22.14 10.61
CA THR A 490 19.63 21.78 11.16
C THR A 490 19.41 20.80 12.31
N LEU A 491 19.82 19.53 12.16
CA LEU A 491 19.60 18.50 13.17
C LEU A 491 20.44 18.76 14.43
N GLU A 492 21.62 19.35 14.28
CA GLU A 492 22.58 19.66 15.35
C GLU A 492 22.05 20.69 16.35
N LYS A 493 20.98 21.42 15.99
CA LYS A 493 20.27 22.37 16.88
C LYS A 493 19.10 21.73 17.62
N LEU A 494 18.83 20.44 17.41
CA LEU A 494 17.72 19.75 18.03
C LEU A 494 17.88 19.74 19.56
N ARG A 495 16.85 20.26 20.22
CA ARG A 495 16.85 20.44 21.68
C ARG A 495 16.43 19.22 22.50
N TYR A 496 15.75 18.26 21.89
CA TYR A 496 15.19 17.09 22.56
C TYR A 496 15.50 15.84 21.74
N ALA A 497 16.18 14.86 22.34
CA ALA A 497 16.52 13.61 21.67
C ALA A 497 15.30 12.75 21.33
N LYS A 498 14.19 12.91 22.05
CA LYS A 498 12.93 12.22 21.76
C LYS A 498 11.78 13.21 21.67
N ILE A 499 11.03 13.12 20.59
CA ILE A 499 9.80 13.88 20.35
C ILE A 499 8.68 12.86 20.30
N ILE A 500 7.79 12.93 21.27
CA ILE A 500 6.78 11.91 21.55
C ILE A 500 5.41 12.53 21.23
N ILE A 501 4.73 12.00 20.22
CA ILE A 501 3.34 12.34 19.93
C ILE A 501 2.45 11.58 20.91
N MET A 502 1.65 12.29 21.70
CA MET A 502 0.74 11.74 22.70
C MET A 502 -0.67 12.31 22.44
N ALA A 503 -1.44 11.55 21.66
CA ALA A 503 -2.80 11.87 21.23
C ALA A 503 -3.78 10.81 21.77
N ASP A 504 -5.06 11.12 21.78
CA ASP A 504 -6.08 10.21 22.32
C ASP A 504 -6.28 8.96 21.45
N ALA A 505 -6.80 7.88 22.04
CA ALA A 505 -7.04 6.59 21.38
C ALA A 505 -8.38 6.57 20.62
N ASP A 506 -8.73 7.70 20.00
CA ASP A 506 -9.97 7.89 19.27
C ASP A 506 -9.72 8.35 17.82
N VAL A 507 -10.80 8.62 17.08
CA VAL A 507 -10.76 9.05 15.68
C VAL A 507 -10.12 10.43 15.47
N ASP A 508 -10.16 11.32 16.45
CA ASP A 508 -9.61 12.67 16.35
C ASP A 508 -8.13 12.71 16.74
N GLY A 509 -7.72 11.93 17.74
CA GLY A 509 -6.33 11.68 18.07
C GLY A 509 -5.59 10.91 16.96
N ALA A 510 -6.23 9.93 16.32
CA ALA A 510 -5.71 9.28 15.11
C ALA A 510 -5.51 10.28 13.96
N HIS A 511 -6.45 11.21 13.75
CA HIS A 511 -6.34 12.25 12.72
C HIS A 511 -5.22 13.27 13.04
N ILE A 512 -5.08 13.70 14.29
CA ILE A 512 -3.99 14.59 14.73
C ILE A 512 -2.62 13.91 14.60
N ARG A 513 -2.53 12.62 14.95
CA ARG A 513 -1.34 11.78 14.73
C ARG A 513 -0.94 11.78 13.25
N THR A 514 -1.88 11.51 12.34
CA THR A 514 -1.63 11.55 10.88
C THR A 514 -1.19 12.94 10.39
N LEU A 515 -1.81 14.02 10.87
CA LEU A 515 -1.43 15.40 10.53
C LEU A 515 0.01 15.72 10.98
N LEU A 516 0.40 15.31 12.18
CA LEU A 516 1.75 15.50 12.71
C LEU A 516 2.79 14.64 11.98
N LEU A 517 2.48 13.38 11.68
CA LEU A 517 3.35 12.51 10.88
C LEU A 517 3.59 13.11 9.48
N THR A 518 2.53 13.60 8.83
CA THR A 518 2.65 14.31 7.53
C THR A 518 3.52 15.57 7.66
N PHE A 519 3.38 16.34 8.75
CA PHE A 519 4.24 17.51 9.00
C PHE A 519 5.71 17.13 9.14
N PHE A 520 6.05 16.15 9.98
CA PHE A 520 7.43 15.73 10.15
C PHE A 520 8.02 15.11 8.88
N PHE A 521 7.26 14.28 8.17
CA PHE A 521 7.67 13.70 6.89
C PHE A 521 7.96 14.78 5.83
N ARG A 522 7.04 15.74 5.63
CA ARG A 522 7.18 16.78 4.61
C ARG A 522 8.21 17.87 4.94
N GLN A 523 8.41 18.20 6.22
CA GLN A 523 9.18 19.39 6.63
C GLN A 523 10.47 19.07 7.39
N MET A 524 10.63 17.87 7.94
CA MET A 524 11.75 17.46 8.78
C MET A 524 12.10 15.95 8.63
N PRO A 525 12.19 15.38 7.41
CA PRO A 525 12.34 13.93 7.22
C PRO A 525 13.58 13.35 7.93
N ASN A 526 14.68 14.10 7.97
CA ASN A 526 15.92 13.72 8.67
C ASN A 526 15.71 13.44 10.17
N LEU A 527 14.71 14.06 10.80
CA LEU A 527 14.36 13.82 12.21
C LEU A 527 13.79 12.41 12.42
N ILE A 528 13.04 11.90 11.44
CA ILE A 528 12.50 10.53 11.43
C ILE A 528 13.63 9.54 11.13
N VAL A 529 14.44 9.81 10.10
CA VAL A 529 15.60 8.95 9.71
C VAL A 529 16.60 8.80 10.87
N SER A 530 16.92 9.88 11.58
CA SER A 530 17.78 9.84 12.77
C SER A 530 17.11 9.23 14.01
N GLY A 531 15.81 8.91 13.95
CA GLY A 531 15.10 8.17 15.00
C GLY A 531 14.63 8.99 16.18
N HIS A 532 14.39 10.29 16.02
CA HIS A 532 13.97 11.16 17.12
C HIS A 532 12.45 11.24 17.30
N LEU A 533 11.65 10.71 16.37
CA LEU A 533 10.18 10.75 16.43
C LEU A 533 9.59 9.44 16.97
N TYR A 534 8.69 9.58 17.95
CA TYR A 534 8.02 8.49 18.65
C TYR A 534 6.53 8.78 18.81
N ILE A 535 5.74 7.73 19.01
CA ILE A 535 4.32 7.78 19.35
C ILE A 535 4.16 7.08 20.71
N ALA A 536 3.49 7.72 21.66
CA ALA A 536 3.18 7.12 22.95
C ALA A 536 2.12 6.02 22.80
N GLN A 537 2.23 4.95 23.60
CA GLN A 537 1.21 3.91 23.71
C GLN A 537 0.60 3.96 25.12
N PRO A 538 -0.49 4.74 25.32
CA PRO A 538 -1.23 4.72 26.58
C PRO A 538 -2.06 3.43 26.68
N PRO A 539 -2.22 2.84 27.87
CA PRO A 539 -2.97 1.60 28.03
C PRO A 539 -4.46 1.78 27.75
N LEU A 540 -5.04 0.86 26.97
CA LEU A 540 -6.47 0.82 26.67
C LEU A 540 -7.30 0.34 27.88
N TYR A 541 -6.74 -0.53 28.72
CA TYR A 541 -7.45 -1.14 29.84
C TYR A 541 -6.74 -0.99 31.19
N GLN A 542 -7.56 -0.96 32.25
CA GLN A 542 -7.14 -1.23 33.63
C GLN A 542 -8.00 -2.37 34.20
N VAL A 543 -7.35 -3.47 34.59
CA VAL A 543 -7.99 -4.60 35.29
C VAL A 543 -7.63 -4.54 36.76
N ARG A 544 -8.63 -4.50 37.64
CA ARG A 544 -8.46 -4.36 39.09
C ARG A 544 -8.99 -5.58 39.85
N LYS A 545 -8.13 -6.19 40.67
CA LYS A 545 -8.46 -7.26 41.62
C LYS A 545 -8.19 -6.76 43.04
N GLY A 546 -9.23 -6.20 43.68
CA GLY A 546 -9.14 -5.60 45.01
C GLY A 546 -8.26 -4.33 45.07
N ARG A 547 -7.05 -4.46 45.61
CA ARG A 547 -6.07 -3.36 45.69
C ARG A 547 -5.07 -3.31 44.54
N ASN A 548 -4.87 -4.42 43.83
CA ASN A 548 -3.94 -4.48 42.70
C ASN A 548 -4.68 -4.04 41.43
N ALA A 549 -4.04 -3.18 40.65
CA ALA A 549 -4.50 -2.76 39.34
C ALA A 549 -3.38 -3.04 38.33
N GLN A 550 -3.72 -3.72 37.24
CA GLN A 550 -2.86 -3.94 36.08
C GLN A 550 -3.33 -3.03 34.95
N TYR A 551 -2.40 -2.48 34.18
CA TYR A 551 -2.67 -1.74 32.96
C TYR A 551 -2.25 -2.59 31.76
N LEU A 552 -3.04 -2.54 30.69
CA LEU A 552 -2.93 -3.42 29.52
C LEU A 552 -3.16 -2.57 28.25
N GLN A 553 -2.37 -2.81 27.21
CA GLN A 553 -2.23 -1.95 26.04
C GLN A 553 -3.34 -2.16 25.00
N ASP A 554 -3.76 -3.40 24.79
CA ASP A 554 -4.70 -3.80 23.75
C ASP A 554 -5.65 -4.91 24.23
N ASP A 555 -6.53 -5.36 23.34
CA ASP A 555 -7.51 -6.42 23.61
C ASP A 555 -6.84 -7.79 23.82
N GLU A 556 -5.75 -8.09 23.12
CA GLU A 556 -5.02 -9.36 23.23
C GLU A 556 -4.34 -9.47 24.60
N GLU A 557 -3.61 -8.44 25.03
CA GLU A 557 -2.99 -8.40 26.37
C GLU A 557 -4.04 -8.45 27.50
N MET A 558 -5.23 -7.85 27.29
CA MET A 558 -6.35 -7.97 28.22
C MET A 558 -6.83 -9.42 28.34
N GLU A 559 -7.14 -10.07 27.23
CA GLU A 559 -7.62 -11.46 27.23
C GLU A 559 -6.56 -12.42 27.80
N ASP A 560 -5.28 -12.22 27.48
CA ASP A 560 -4.18 -13.04 27.97
C ASP A 560 -3.93 -12.86 29.48
N TYR A 561 -4.13 -11.65 30.00
CA TYR A 561 -4.08 -11.36 31.43
C TYR A 561 -5.25 -12.00 32.19
N LEU A 562 -6.47 -11.92 31.65
CA LEU A 562 -7.66 -12.58 32.21
C LEU A 562 -7.46 -14.10 32.26
N LEU A 563 -7.05 -14.70 31.14
CA LEU A 563 -6.74 -16.12 31.04
C LEU A 563 -5.65 -16.54 32.05
N THR A 564 -4.60 -15.72 32.22
CA THR A 564 -3.57 -15.95 33.25
C THR A 564 -4.18 -16.01 34.66
N LEU A 565 -5.13 -15.12 34.98
CA LEU A 565 -5.76 -15.09 36.29
C LEU A 565 -6.63 -16.32 36.56
N ALA A 566 -7.33 -16.86 35.55
CA ALA A 566 -8.10 -18.09 35.71
C ALA A 566 -7.22 -19.35 35.79
N LEU A 567 -6.22 -19.49 34.90
CA LEU A 567 -5.31 -20.64 34.87
C LEU A 567 -4.48 -20.81 36.16
N ASN A 568 -4.29 -19.74 36.93
CA ASN A 568 -3.68 -19.81 38.27
C ASN A 568 -4.60 -20.43 39.34
N THR A 569 -5.89 -20.63 39.06
CA THR A 569 -6.91 -21.10 40.01
C THR A 569 -7.59 -22.41 39.59
N VAL A 570 -7.24 -22.94 38.41
CA VAL A 570 -7.85 -24.16 37.85
C VAL A 570 -6.80 -25.12 37.28
N GLN A 571 -7.05 -26.42 37.40
CA GLN A 571 -6.30 -27.46 36.69
C GLN A 571 -7.17 -28.06 35.58
N ILE A 572 -6.63 -28.08 34.35
CA ILE A 572 -7.34 -28.55 33.16
C ILE A 572 -6.68 -29.83 32.67
N THR A 573 -7.45 -30.91 32.51
CA THR A 573 -6.96 -32.20 32.00
C THR A 573 -7.80 -32.65 30.81
N ASN A 574 -7.15 -33.11 29.74
CA ASN A 574 -7.77 -33.88 28.66
C ASN A 574 -7.70 -35.37 29.01
N SER A 575 -8.82 -36.07 28.88
CA SER A 575 -8.96 -37.50 29.17
C SER A 575 -8.08 -38.42 28.32
N ARG A 576 -7.62 -37.98 27.14
CA ARG A 576 -6.62 -38.71 26.31
C ARG A 576 -5.21 -38.54 26.85
N ARG A 577 -4.83 -37.29 27.16
CA ARG A 577 -3.50 -36.92 27.61
C ARG A 577 -3.20 -37.42 29.02
N GLY A 578 -4.21 -37.48 29.88
CA GLY A 578 -4.13 -37.97 31.26
C GLY A 578 -3.27 -37.11 32.21
N THR A 579 -2.63 -36.06 31.71
CA THR A 579 -1.84 -35.09 32.49
C THR A 579 -2.44 -33.69 32.36
N PRO A 580 -2.34 -32.83 33.39
CA PRO A 580 -2.85 -31.47 33.31
C PRO A 580 -2.07 -30.62 32.30
N TYR A 581 -2.78 -29.75 31.58
CA TYR A 581 -2.16 -28.71 30.77
C TYR A 581 -1.47 -27.69 31.69
N THR A 582 -0.25 -27.33 31.31
CA THR A 582 0.46 -26.19 31.90
C THR A 582 -0.15 -24.87 31.40
N SER A 583 0.06 -23.79 32.14
CA SER A 583 -0.46 -22.47 31.79
C SER A 583 0.12 -21.89 30.49
N SER A 584 1.21 -22.45 29.96
CA SER A 584 1.78 -22.11 28.66
C SER A 584 1.16 -22.92 27.51
N GLU A 585 0.92 -24.22 27.73
CA GLU A 585 0.24 -25.07 26.75
C GLU A 585 -1.20 -24.61 26.54
N TYR A 586 -1.93 -24.25 27.61
CA TYR A 586 -3.30 -23.77 27.47
C TYR A 586 -3.41 -22.43 26.70
N ARG A 587 -2.41 -21.54 26.77
CA ARG A 587 -2.39 -20.32 25.94
C ARG A 587 -2.30 -20.64 24.46
N ALA A 588 -1.40 -21.56 24.09
CA ALA A 588 -1.27 -22.02 22.71
C ALA A 588 -2.59 -22.62 22.20
N ILE A 589 -3.25 -23.43 23.04
CA ILE A 589 -4.58 -23.99 22.76
C ILE A 589 -5.63 -22.88 22.57
N ALA A 590 -5.77 -21.96 23.53
CA ALA A 590 -6.77 -20.89 23.47
C ALA A 590 -6.55 -19.95 22.27
N SER A 591 -5.29 -19.60 21.99
CA SER A 591 -4.91 -18.76 20.84
C SER A 591 -5.26 -19.43 19.51
N SER A 592 -4.89 -20.70 19.30
CA SER A 592 -5.24 -21.44 18.07
C SER A 592 -6.75 -21.69 17.96
N VAL A 593 -7.48 -21.94 19.06
CA VAL A 593 -8.95 -22.06 19.04
C VAL A 593 -9.62 -20.73 18.66
N ARG A 594 -9.21 -19.60 19.26
CA ARG A 594 -9.72 -18.26 18.87
C ARG A 594 -9.40 -17.94 17.42
N LYS A 595 -8.21 -18.30 16.92
CA LYS A 595 -7.83 -18.09 15.52
C LYS A 595 -8.65 -18.94 14.56
N ILE A 596 -8.90 -20.21 14.89
CA ILE A 596 -9.85 -21.07 14.14
C ILE A 596 -11.25 -20.46 14.16
N GLN A 597 -11.75 -19.99 15.30
CA GLN A 597 -13.06 -19.36 15.39
C GLN A 597 -13.18 -18.06 14.57
N SER A 598 -12.14 -17.23 14.55
CA SER A 598 -12.07 -16.03 13.70
C SER A 598 -12.05 -16.38 12.21
N LEU A 599 -11.31 -17.43 11.80
CA LEU A 599 -11.31 -17.94 10.43
C LEU A 599 -12.68 -18.48 10.03
N LEU A 600 -13.35 -19.25 10.91
CA LEU A 600 -14.70 -19.76 10.68
C LEU A 600 -15.73 -18.63 10.59
N ASP A 601 -15.62 -17.58 11.42
CA ASP A 601 -16.47 -16.39 11.34
C ASP A 601 -16.26 -15.61 10.04
N GLN A 602 -15.02 -15.54 9.53
CA GLN A 602 -14.71 -14.95 8.22
C GLN A 602 -15.36 -15.77 7.09
N ILE A 603 -15.15 -17.10 7.08
CA ILE A 603 -15.75 -18.03 6.10
C ILE A 603 -17.29 -17.98 6.13
N ASN A 604 -17.90 -17.91 7.32
CA ASN A 604 -19.35 -17.77 7.46
C ASN A 604 -19.88 -16.42 6.94
N ARG A 605 -19.12 -15.33 7.13
CA ARG A 605 -19.47 -14.01 6.60
C ARG A 605 -19.23 -13.90 5.10
N SER A 606 -18.30 -14.69 4.55
CA SER A 606 -17.88 -14.63 3.15
C SER A 606 -18.88 -15.29 2.18
N ASN A 607 -19.86 -16.04 2.70
CA ASN A 607 -20.98 -16.59 1.93
C ASN A 607 -20.55 -17.42 0.69
N THR A 608 -19.32 -17.96 0.73
CA THR A 608 -18.62 -18.55 -0.43
C THR A 608 -19.02 -20.02 -0.60
N PRO A 609 -19.52 -20.45 -1.77
CA PRO A 609 -19.88 -21.86 -1.97
C PRO A 609 -18.63 -22.76 -1.97
N LEU A 610 -18.62 -23.80 -1.13
CA LEU A 610 -17.56 -24.82 -1.10
C LEU A 610 -17.32 -25.48 -2.48
N SER A 611 -18.32 -25.45 -3.37
CA SER A 611 -18.25 -26.00 -4.73
C SER A 611 -17.34 -25.23 -5.70
N SER A 612 -16.80 -24.07 -5.34
CA SER A 612 -15.84 -23.32 -6.19
C SER A 612 -14.37 -23.80 -6.05
N LEU A 613 -14.10 -24.73 -5.13
CA LEU A 613 -12.74 -25.13 -4.73
C LEU A 613 -12.12 -26.31 -5.50
N GLY A 614 -12.88 -27.02 -6.35
CA GLY A 614 -12.43 -28.33 -6.85
C GLY A 614 -12.82 -28.70 -8.28
N SER A 615 -12.06 -28.22 -9.28
CA SER A 615 -11.66 -29.04 -10.45
C SER A 615 -10.63 -28.33 -11.35
N ASP A 616 -9.38 -28.16 -10.88
CA ASP A 616 -8.19 -28.06 -11.75
C ASP A 616 -6.92 -28.22 -10.90
N SER A 617 -6.54 -29.48 -10.66
CA SER A 617 -5.22 -29.87 -10.14
C SER A 617 -4.70 -31.03 -10.99
N PRO A 618 -3.46 -30.99 -11.53
CA PRO A 618 -2.95 -32.05 -12.39
C PRO A 618 -2.59 -33.38 -11.70
N ASN A 619 -2.62 -33.43 -10.35
CA ASN A 619 -2.11 -34.55 -9.55
C ASN A 619 -3.21 -35.17 -8.66
N PRO A 620 -3.62 -36.44 -8.89
CA PRO A 620 -4.67 -37.10 -8.09
C PRO A 620 -4.23 -37.72 -6.74
N GLU A 621 -3.01 -37.43 -6.25
CA GLU A 621 -2.45 -38.10 -5.05
C GLU A 621 -2.20 -37.16 -3.84
N ASP A 622 -2.47 -35.85 -3.96
CA ASP A 622 -2.44 -34.95 -2.80
C ASP A 622 -3.74 -35.05 -2.00
N THR A 623 -3.61 -35.45 -0.73
CA THR A 623 -4.73 -35.68 0.19
C THR A 623 -5.34 -34.38 0.70
N SER A 624 -6.47 -33.98 0.10
CA SER A 624 -7.28 -32.80 0.46
C SER A 624 -8.21 -32.99 1.66
N ASP A 625 -8.46 -34.22 2.08
CA ASP A 625 -9.78 -34.63 2.59
C ASP A 625 -10.11 -34.30 4.07
N ASN A 626 -9.27 -33.60 4.82
CA ASN A 626 -9.51 -33.34 6.26
C ASN A 626 -10.16 -31.97 6.55
N VAL A 627 -9.71 -30.89 5.92
CA VAL A 627 -10.22 -29.53 6.25
C VAL A 627 -11.64 -29.35 5.73
N ASP A 628 -11.95 -29.93 4.55
CA ASP A 628 -13.28 -29.88 3.97
C ASP A 628 -14.30 -30.65 4.82
N GLN A 629 -13.91 -31.81 5.37
CA GLN A 629 -14.72 -32.53 6.35
C GLN A 629 -14.94 -31.69 7.62
N LEU A 630 -13.94 -30.97 8.13
CA LEU A 630 -14.13 -30.10 9.29
C LEU A 630 -15.12 -28.95 9.00
N LEU A 631 -15.08 -28.35 7.80
CA LEU A 631 -16.00 -27.29 7.40
C LEU A 631 -17.44 -27.81 7.22
N GLU A 632 -17.61 -29.00 6.64
CA GLU A 632 -18.91 -29.69 6.59
C GLU A 632 -19.41 -30.05 8.01
N MET A 633 -18.53 -30.59 8.87
CA MET A 633 -18.85 -31.05 10.23
C MET A 633 -19.19 -29.90 11.19
N LEU A 634 -18.57 -28.73 11.02
CA LEU A 634 -18.88 -27.51 11.80
C LEU A 634 -20.12 -26.77 11.29
N ASN A 635 -20.88 -27.38 10.38
CA ASN A 635 -22.18 -26.91 9.93
C ASN A 635 -22.15 -25.54 9.23
N VAL A 636 -21.06 -25.26 8.50
CA VAL A 636 -20.95 -24.13 7.54
C VAL A 636 -21.80 -24.47 6.30
N THR A 637 -23.11 -24.53 6.49
CA THR A 637 -24.04 -24.88 5.40
C THR A 637 -24.26 -23.67 4.49
N PRO A 638 -24.11 -23.80 3.15
CA PRO A 638 -24.52 -22.74 2.23
C PRO A 638 -26.04 -22.54 2.31
N ILE A 639 -26.49 -21.28 2.28
CA ILE A 639 -27.91 -20.96 2.13
C ILE A 639 -28.36 -21.50 0.77
N HIS A 640 -29.12 -22.61 0.77
CA HIS A 640 -29.75 -23.12 -0.44
C HIS A 640 -30.85 -22.15 -0.91
N VAL A 641 -30.50 -21.30 -1.87
CA VAL A 641 -31.47 -20.60 -2.71
C VAL A 641 -31.85 -21.56 -3.84
N ASP A 642 -32.86 -22.40 -3.59
CA ASP A 642 -33.96 -22.71 -4.52
C ASP A 642 -34.73 -23.98 -4.09
N ASP A 643 -36.02 -23.81 -3.76
CA ASP A 643 -37.04 -24.79 -4.16
C ASP A 643 -38.38 -24.09 -4.42
N PRO A 644 -38.87 -24.04 -5.68
CA PRO A 644 -40.17 -23.46 -6.01
C PRO A 644 -41.31 -24.49 -5.93
N LEU A 645 -42.48 -24.02 -5.50
CA LEU A 645 -43.78 -24.72 -5.40
C LEU A 645 -43.99 -25.65 -4.19
N TYR A 646 -44.80 -25.21 -3.22
CA TYR A 646 -46.20 -25.67 -3.11
C TYR A 646 -47.02 -24.68 -2.27
N GLY A 647 -48.28 -24.45 -2.64
CA GLY A 647 -49.15 -23.48 -1.96
C GLY A 647 -50.34 -24.10 -1.21
N LEU A 648 -51.17 -23.20 -0.66
CA LEU A 648 -52.48 -23.40 0.00
C LEU A 648 -52.45 -23.81 1.48
N GLY A 649 -53.05 -22.96 2.34
CA GLY A 649 -53.61 -23.40 3.62
C GLY A 649 -53.37 -22.50 4.85
N ASN A 650 -53.90 -21.27 4.85
CA ASN A 650 -54.19 -20.58 6.12
C ASN A 650 -55.57 -21.08 6.63
N PRO A 651 -55.81 -21.23 7.94
CA PRO A 651 -56.08 -20.06 8.77
C PRO A 651 -55.50 -20.06 10.21
N ALA A 652 -55.34 -18.84 10.72
CA ALA A 652 -55.07 -18.44 12.12
C ALA A 652 -56.24 -18.83 13.08
N PRO A 653 -56.19 -18.64 14.42
CA PRO A 653 -55.70 -17.46 15.18
C PRO A 653 -54.84 -17.82 16.43
N THR A 654 -54.42 -16.96 17.39
CA THR A 654 -55.05 -15.79 18.07
C THR A 654 -54.01 -15.01 18.91
N GLN A 655 -54.19 -13.68 19.03
CA GLN A 655 -53.92 -12.79 20.21
C GLN A 655 -52.49 -12.76 20.82
N GLU A 656 -51.90 -11.66 21.33
CA GLU A 656 -52.19 -10.20 21.42
C GLU A 656 -50.82 -9.49 21.75
N THR A 657 -50.59 -8.17 21.75
CA THR A 657 -51.45 -6.98 21.92
C THR A 657 -50.82 -5.71 21.26
N SER A 658 -51.56 -4.60 21.32
CA SER A 658 -51.21 -3.15 21.32
C SER A 658 -49.78 -2.68 21.70
N GLU A 659 -49.27 -1.50 21.32
CA GLU A 659 -49.72 -0.35 20.48
C GLU A 659 -48.49 0.54 20.14
N ASN A 660 -48.27 0.96 18.88
CA ASN A 660 -48.60 2.27 18.28
C ASN A 660 -48.10 3.55 19.00
N VAL A 661 -47.49 4.50 18.25
CA VAL A 661 -48.13 5.77 17.78
C VAL A 661 -47.13 6.73 17.11
N ILE A 662 -47.29 6.94 15.79
CA ILE A 662 -47.36 8.23 15.01
C ILE A 662 -46.20 9.26 15.20
N SER A 663 -45.34 9.59 14.22
CA SER A 663 -45.52 10.15 12.84
C SER A 663 -45.87 11.65 12.76
N THR A 664 -45.11 12.42 11.96
CA THR A 664 -45.66 13.49 11.09
C THR A 664 -44.71 13.77 9.90
N ASN A 665 -45.13 13.37 8.69
CA ASN A 665 -44.80 14.10 7.45
C ASN A 665 -45.84 15.23 7.26
N PRO A 666 -45.56 16.28 6.48
CA PRO A 666 -46.15 16.30 5.13
C PRO A 666 -45.39 17.07 4.02
N GLN A 667 -45.37 16.47 2.81
CA GLN A 667 -45.69 17.08 1.50
C GLN A 667 -44.72 18.16 0.90
N THR A 668 -44.60 18.35 -0.43
CA THR A 668 -45.26 17.69 -1.57
C THR A 668 -44.35 17.61 -2.81
N THR A 669 -44.61 16.60 -3.62
CA THR A 669 -44.12 16.35 -4.98
C THR A 669 -44.52 17.43 -6.01
N LEU A 670 -43.78 17.48 -7.12
CA LEU A 670 -44.38 17.70 -8.45
C LEU A 670 -43.62 16.87 -9.52
N PHE A 671 -44.42 16.26 -10.39
CA PHE A 671 -44.08 15.21 -11.36
C PHE A 671 -43.12 15.69 -12.49
N GLY A 672 -42.50 14.79 -13.28
CA GLY A 672 -42.92 13.40 -13.51
C GLY A 672 -41.93 12.45 -14.18
N ASP A 673 -42.50 11.27 -14.48
CA ASP A 673 -41.89 9.96 -14.62
C ASP A 673 -41.77 9.51 -16.10
N ALA A 674 -40.73 8.72 -16.41
CA ALA A 674 -40.71 7.79 -17.55
C ALA A 674 -39.50 6.82 -17.48
N GLY A 675 -39.61 5.69 -16.78
CA GLY A 675 -38.76 4.52 -17.08
C GLY A 675 -38.42 3.55 -15.93
N ARG A 676 -39.31 2.59 -15.65
CA ARG A 676 -38.99 1.34 -14.91
C ARG A 676 -37.80 0.62 -15.57
N SER A 677 -36.92 -0.09 -14.86
CA SER A 677 -37.25 -1.16 -13.89
C SER A 677 -36.24 -1.31 -12.77
N THR A 678 -36.74 -1.49 -11.55
CA THR A 678 -35.97 -1.81 -10.33
C THR A 678 -35.97 -3.31 -10.07
N THR A 679 -34.79 -3.90 -9.91
CA THR A 679 -34.56 -5.07 -9.06
C THR A 679 -33.51 -4.68 -8.03
N GLU A 680 -33.94 -4.50 -6.78
CA GLU A 680 -33.03 -4.33 -5.66
C GLU A 680 -32.45 -5.70 -5.30
N GLU A 681 -31.27 -6.02 -5.83
CA GLU A 681 -30.46 -7.11 -5.28
C GLU A 681 -29.64 -6.57 -4.10
N LYS A 682 -29.81 -7.23 -2.95
CA LYS A 682 -29.01 -6.94 -1.75
C LYS A 682 -27.60 -7.46 -1.97
N THR A 683 -26.68 -6.57 -2.32
CA THR A 683 -25.26 -6.89 -2.45
C THR A 683 -24.67 -7.26 -1.09
N GLY A 684 -24.47 -8.57 -0.88
CA GLY A 684 -23.51 -9.06 0.11
C GLY A 684 -22.11 -8.72 -0.39
N ARG A 685 -21.39 -7.88 0.37
CA ARG A 685 -20.05 -7.40 0.02
C ARG A 685 -18.99 -8.35 0.54
N LEU A 686 -17.98 -8.60 -0.27
CA LEU A 686 -16.81 -9.41 0.06
C LEU A 686 -15.55 -8.55 0.06
N ASN A 687 -14.66 -8.75 1.03
CA ASN A 687 -13.61 -7.78 1.29
C ASN A 687 -12.29 -8.17 0.63
N VAL A 688 -11.63 -7.18 0.02
CA VAL A 688 -10.18 -7.31 -0.21
C VAL A 688 -9.52 -7.43 1.16
N GLY A 689 -8.67 -8.44 1.33
CA GLY A 689 -8.07 -8.81 2.62
C GLY A 689 -8.57 -10.15 3.14
N ASP A 690 -9.66 -10.67 2.60
CA ASP A 690 -10.02 -12.08 2.76
C ASP A 690 -8.90 -12.92 2.14
N ALA A 691 -8.28 -13.76 2.97
CA ALA A 691 -7.44 -14.85 2.50
C ALA A 691 -8.26 -15.68 1.50
N THR A 692 -7.73 -15.87 0.29
CA THR A 692 -8.35 -16.78 -0.70
C THR A 692 -8.72 -18.10 -0.02
N PRO A 693 -9.76 -18.83 -0.46
CA PRO A 693 -10.16 -20.06 0.21
C PRO A 693 -9.00 -21.03 0.50
N ARG A 694 -8.04 -21.16 -0.43
CA ARG A 694 -6.78 -21.91 -0.22
C ARG A 694 -5.91 -21.40 0.94
N THR A 695 -5.79 -20.09 1.13
CA THR A 695 -5.08 -19.53 2.29
C THR A 695 -5.86 -19.70 3.60
N TRP A 696 -7.21 -19.66 3.60
CA TRP A 696 -8.00 -20.10 4.75
C TRP A 696 -7.75 -21.58 5.08
N HIS A 697 -7.84 -22.50 4.12
CA HIS A 697 -7.55 -23.92 4.36
C HIS A 697 -6.13 -24.14 4.90
N HIS A 698 -5.14 -23.43 4.36
CA HIS A 698 -3.75 -23.51 4.83
C HIS A 698 -3.58 -22.97 6.26
N GLU A 699 -4.19 -21.83 6.61
CA GLU A 699 -4.12 -21.28 7.97
C GLU A 699 -4.89 -22.15 8.97
N LEU A 700 -6.10 -22.61 8.63
CA LEU A 700 -6.93 -23.44 9.49
C LEU A 700 -6.26 -24.80 9.74
N ARG A 701 -5.67 -25.42 8.71
CA ARG A 701 -4.80 -26.60 8.83
C ARG A 701 -3.61 -26.35 9.76
N ARG A 702 -2.89 -25.24 9.60
CA ARG A 702 -1.73 -24.90 10.45
C ARG A 702 -2.12 -24.76 11.93
N GLU A 703 -3.28 -24.19 12.23
CA GLU A 703 -3.76 -24.09 13.61
C GLU A 703 -4.26 -25.44 14.17
N LEU A 704 -4.87 -26.31 13.35
CA LEU A 704 -5.20 -27.68 13.73
C LEU A 704 -3.96 -28.54 13.99
N GLU A 705 -2.92 -28.42 13.17
CA GLU A 705 -1.64 -29.13 13.34
C GLU A 705 -0.95 -28.75 14.67
N LYS A 706 -1.01 -27.47 15.09
CA LYS A 706 -0.56 -27.04 16.43
C LYS A 706 -1.41 -27.66 17.56
N LEU A 707 -2.72 -27.76 17.39
CA LEU A 707 -3.60 -28.35 18.40
C LEU A 707 -3.39 -29.86 18.56
N ALA A 708 -3.00 -30.55 17.49
CA ALA A 708 -2.63 -31.96 17.53
C ALA A 708 -1.42 -32.24 18.44
N GLU A 709 -0.49 -31.30 18.61
CA GLU A 709 0.63 -31.40 19.58
C GLU A 709 0.14 -31.47 21.04
N PHE A 710 -1.12 -31.09 21.30
CA PHE A 710 -1.74 -31.02 22.63
C PHE A 710 -2.82 -32.11 22.87
N ASP A 711 -2.83 -33.18 22.07
CA ASP A 711 -3.85 -34.26 22.05
C ASP A 711 -5.28 -33.80 21.69
N ILE A 712 -5.41 -32.61 21.09
CA ILE A 712 -6.67 -32.06 20.61
C ILE A 712 -6.82 -32.38 19.12
N GLN A 713 -7.96 -32.94 18.74
CA GLN A 713 -8.26 -33.41 17.38
C GLN A 713 -9.47 -32.68 16.79
N GLU A 714 -9.62 -32.73 15.47
CA GLU A 714 -10.69 -32.10 14.69
C GLU A 714 -12.10 -32.37 15.25
N LYS A 715 -12.37 -33.59 15.73
CA LYS A 715 -13.64 -34.00 16.35
C LYS A 715 -13.93 -33.38 17.72
N ASP A 716 -12.96 -32.71 18.35
CA ASP A 716 -13.06 -32.18 19.72
C ASP A 716 -13.77 -30.82 19.76
N PHE A 717 -14.05 -30.27 18.58
CA PHE A 717 -14.83 -29.06 18.36
C PHE A 717 -16.34 -29.31 18.28
N LEU A 718 -16.78 -30.59 18.35
CA LEU A 718 -18.18 -30.98 18.28
C LEU A 718 -18.71 -31.44 19.64
N SER A 719 -19.84 -30.88 20.08
CA SER A 719 -20.59 -31.44 21.21
C SER A 719 -21.19 -32.80 20.84
N SER A 720 -21.12 -33.79 21.73
CA SER A 720 -21.54 -35.18 21.45
C SER A 720 -23.07 -35.41 21.47
N ASP A 721 -23.83 -34.60 20.73
CA ASP A 721 -25.29 -34.64 20.64
C ASP A 721 -25.77 -35.23 19.29
N GLU A 722 -25.22 -36.38 18.90
CA GLU A 722 -25.92 -37.26 17.95
C GLU A 722 -27.11 -37.93 18.65
N THR A 723 -28.32 -37.44 18.40
CA THR A 723 -29.57 -38.12 18.76
C THR A 723 -29.82 -39.33 17.85
N ASN A 724 -28.99 -40.36 17.97
CA ASN A 724 -29.23 -41.66 17.36
C ASN A 724 -30.13 -42.53 18.25
N GLY A 725 -31.16 -43.12 17.65
CA GLY A 725 -32.24 -43.80 18.36
C GLY A 725 -31.78 -45.05 19.12
N SER A 726 -32.19 -45.15 20.39
CA SER A 726 -32.01 -46.25 21.34
C SER A 726 -30.63 -46.41 22.01
N GLY A 727 -30.64 -46.36 23.35
CA GLY A 727 -29.64 -47.06 24.18
C GLY A 727 -28.41 -46.29 24.66
N THR A 728 -28.60 -45.34 25.60
CA THR A 728 -27.53 -44.80 26.48
C THR A 728 -26.29 -44.25 25.76
N SER A 729 -26.39 -43.03 25.21
CA SER A 729 -25.18 -42.22 24.99
C SER A 729 -24.55 -41.88 26.35
N LYS A 730 -23.28 -42.23 26.53
CA LYS A 730 -22.43 -41.63 27.57
C LYS A 730 -21.76 -40.44 26.91
N SER A 731 -22.13 -39.21 27.28
CA SER A 731 -21.35 -38.05 26.83
C SER A 731 -19.89 -38.24 27.29
N GLN A 732 -18.98 -38.16 26.34
CA GLN A 732 -17.61 -38.60 26.53
C GLN A 732 -16.79 -37.43 27.08
N LYS A 733 -17.07 -37.05 28.34
CA LYS A 733 -16.43 -35.97 29.11
C LYS A 733 -14.94 -35.82 28.80
N LEU A 734 -14.64 -34.96 27.83
CA LEU A 734 -13.36 -34.97 27.15
C LEU A 734 -12.33 -34.19 27.95
N PHE A 735 -12.75 -33.05 28.48
CA PHE A 735 -11.97 -32.17 29.34
C PHE A 735 -12.57 -32.10 30.75
N SER A 736 -11.73 -31.91 31.77
CA SER A 736 -12.18 -31.53 33.10
C SER A 736 -11.37 -30.39 33.69
N VAL A 737 -12.08 -29.45 34.32
CA VAL A 737 -11.55 -28.26 34.99
C VAL A 737 -11.81 -28.42 36.49
N GLN A 738 -10.76 -28.58 37.28
CA GLN A 738 -10.85 -28.62 38.75
C GLN A 738 -10.46 -27.26 39.33
N GLN A 739 -11.33 -26.66 40.14
CA GLN A 739 -11.10 -25.38 40.82
C GLN A 739 -10.54 -25.60 42.23
N GLU A 740 -9.79 -24.64 42.78
CA GLU A 740 -9.20 -24.73 44.13
C GLU A 740 -10.23 -24.97 45.26
N ASN A 741 -11.50 -24.60 45.06
CA ASN A 741 -12.57 -24.80 46.02
C ASN A 741 -13.14 -26.24 46.06
N GLY A 742 -12.69 -27.11 45.16
CA GLY A 742 -13.14 -28.49 45.01
C GLY A 742 -14.26 -28.71 43.99
N ASP A 743 -14.76 -27.65 43.33
CA ASP A 743 -15.72 -27.78 42.23
C ASP A 743 -15.02 -28.31 40.97
N ALA A 744 -15.69 -29.23 40.27
CA ALA A 744 -15.21 -29.82 39.03
C ALA A 744 -16.23 -29.62 37.90
N TYR A 745 -15.81 -28.91 36.85
CA TYR A 745 -16.56 -28.80 35.60
C TYR A 745 -16.03 -29.80 34.58
N HIS A 746 -16.91 -30.29 33.72
CA HIS A 746 -16.57 -31.17 32.61
C HIS A 746 -17.09 -30.56 31.32
N ALA A 747 -16.22 -30.43 30.32
CA ALA A 747 -16.59 -30.00 28.98
C ALA A 747 -16.52 -31.21 28.05
N ASP A 748 -17.54 -31.35 27.20
CA ASP A 748 -17.62 -32.43 26.22
C ASP A 748 -16.91 -32.04 24.90
N ASP A 749 -16.77 -30.73 24.65
CA ASP A 749 -16.06 -30.12 23.51
C ASP A 749 -15.15 -28.96 23.96
N ILE A 750 -14.30 -28.46 23.06
CA ILE A 750 -13.31 -27.42 23.36
C ILE A 750 -13.87 -25.99 23.42
N PHE A 751 -14.98 -25.69 22.74
CA PHE A 751 -15.64 -24.38 22.85
C PHE A 751 -16.30 -24.24 24.24
N SER A 752 -17.00 -25.28 24.71
CA SER A 752 -17.55 -25.35 26.06
C SER A 752 -16.48 -25.24 27.15
N LEU A 753 -15.27 -25.76 26.91
CA LEU A 753 -14.13 -25.58 27.81
C LEU A 753 -13.70 -24.11 27.88
N VAL A 754 -13.45 -23.48 26.73
CA VAL A 754 -13.01 -22.07 26.63
C VAL A 754 -14.06 -21.13 27.22
N GLN A 755 -15.34 -21.33 26.88
CA GLN A 755 -16.46 -20.54 27.38
C GLN A 755 -16.58 -20.60 28.91
N HIS A 756 -16.40 -21.79 29.52
CA HIS A 756 -16.45 -21.91 30.97
C HIS A 756 -15.28 -21.22 31.68
N LEU A 757 -14.09 -21.19 31.07
CA LEU A 757 -12.98 -20.41 31.63
C LEU A 757 -13.26 -18.91 31.58
N PHE A 758 -13.78 -18.38 30.48
CA PHE A 758 -14.20 -16.97 30.40
C PHE A 758 -15.21 -16.59 31.50
N GLU A 759 -16.13 -17.47 31.87
CA GLU A 759 -17.06 -17.26 33.01
C GLU A 759 -16.37 -17.26 34.40
N ILE A 760 -15.24 -17.94 34.54
CA ILE A 760 -14.40 -17.94 35.76
C ILE A 760 -13.55 -16.67 35.80
N GLU A 761 -12.93 -16.29 34.68
CA GLU A 761 -12.03 -15.14 34.52
C GLU A 761 -12.65 -13.83 35.03
N HIS A 762 -13.92 -13.59 34.72
CA HIS A 762 -14.61 -12.34 35.05
C HIS A 762 -15.06 -12.22 36.53
N ARG A 763 -14.95 -13.27 37.34
CA ARG A 763 -15.49 -13.27 38.72
C ARG A 763 -14.66 -12.41 39.67
N GLY A 764 -15.22 -11.27 40.07
CA GLY A 764 -14.65 -10.39 41.10
C GLY A 764 -13.57 -9.42 40.59
N LEU A 765 -13.48 -9.23 39.28
CA LEU A 765 -12.65 -8.20 38.66
C LEU A 765 -13.48 -6.93 38.37
N THR A 766 -12.80 -5.80 38.29
CA THR A 766 -13.34 -4.57 37.70
C THR A 766 -12.46 -4.17 36.54
N ILE A 767 -13.04 -4.11 35.34
CA ILE A 767 -12.34 -3.71 34.11
C ILE A 767 -12.79 -2.30 33.75
N THR A 768 -11.84 -1.39 33.60
CA THR A 768 -12.05 -0.02 33.12
C THR A 768 -11.38 0.11 31.76
N ARG A 769 -12.11 0.50 30.71
CA ARG A 769 -11.55 0.87 29.42
C ARG A 769 -11.37 2.39 29.38
N TYR A 770 -10.19 2.87 28.99
CA TYR A 770 -9.93 4.29 28.76
C TYR A 770 -10.25 4.64 27.31
N LYS A 771 -10.92 5.77 27.08
CA LYS A 771 -11.17 6.33 25.74
C LYS A 771 -10.28 7.54 25.41
N GLY A 772 -9.76 8.23 26.41
CA GLY A 772 -8.85 9.37 26.21
C GLY A 772 -7.91 9.64 27.39
N LEU A 773 -6.78 10.28 27.11
CA LEU A 773 -5.72 10.62 28.07
C LEU A 773 -6.22 11.51 29.22
N ALA A 774 -7.30 12.27 29.00
CA ALA A 774 -7.93 13.12 30.00
C ALA A 774 -8.74 12.35 31.07
N GLU A 775 -9.04 11.06 30.85
CA GLU A 775 -9.70 10.19 31.84
C GLU A 775 -8.72 9.65 32.89
N MET A 776 -7.43 9.62 32.56
CA MET A 776 -6.35 9.27 33.48
C MET A 776 -5.98 10.47 34.37
N ASN A 777 -5.75 10.23 35.65
CA ASN A 777 -5.16 11.24 36.52
C ASN A 777 -3.64 11.39 36.28
N ALA A 778 -3.03 12.43 36.85
CA ALA A 778 -1.62 12.76 36.61
C ALA A 778 -0.62 11.68 37.09
N GLU A 779 -0.95 10.90 38.12
CA GLU A 779 -0.11 9.79 38.58
C GLU A 779 -0.24 8.58 37.66
N GLN A 780 -1.47 8.26 37.23
CA GLN A 780 -1.71 7.19 36.27
C GLN A 780 -0.98 7.46 34.94
N LEU A 781 -1.20 8.63 34.34
CA LEU A 781 -0.57 9.01 33.07
C LEU A 781 0.97 9.03 33.19
N ARG A 782 1.51 9.47 34.33
CA ARG A 782 2.95 9.39 34.61
C ARG A 782 3.39 7.94 34.57
N ASP A 783 2.77 7.10 35.39
CA ASP A 783 3.24 5.76 35.68
C ASP A 783 3.10 4.82 34.48
N THR A 784 2.06 4.98 33.64
CA THR A 784 1.82 4.12 32.48
C THR A 784 2.48 4.60 31.17
N THR A 785 2.58 5.93 30.97
CA THR A 785 2.82 6.49 29.62
C THR A 785 4.00 7.43 29.55
N MET A 786 4.38 8.07 30.67
CA MET A 786 5.50 9.04 30.67
C MET A 786 6.79 8.50 31.30
N ARG A 787 6.72 7.63 32.32
CA ARG A 787 7.89 7.10 33.04
C ARG A 787 8.75 6.21 32.14
N GLN A 788 10.06 6.41 32.16
CA GLN A 788 10.98 5.82 31.17
C GLN A 788 11.18 4.31 31.31
N ASP A 789 10.88 3.76 32.49
CA ASP A 789 11.02 2.37 32.92
C ASP A 789 9.79 1.51 32.63
N GLU A 790 8.58 2.10 32.61
CA GLU A 790 7.31 1.36 32.48
C GLU A 790 6.53 1.65 31.18
N ARG A 791 6.81 2.75 30.45
CA ARG A 791 6.07 3.11 29.22
C ARG A 791 6.50 2.29 27.99
N SER A 792 5.56 2.14 27.05
CA SER A 792 5.86 1.74 25.67
C SER A 792 5.85 2.95 24.72
N LEU A 793 6.81 2.99 23.78
CA LEU A 793 6.92 4.01 22.73
C LEU A 793 7.15 3.34 21.38
N LEU A 794 6.28 3.61 20.40
CA LEU A 794 6.50 3.20 19.02
C LEU A 794 7.45 4.21 18.35
N ARG A 795 8.64 3.76 17.92
CA ARG A 795 9.56 4.60 17.14
C ARG A 795 9.10 4.68 15.69
N VAL A 796 8.98 5.89 15.15
CA VAL A 796 8.66 6.08 13.73
C VAL A 796 9.93 5.84 12.90
N THR A 797 9.86 4.91 11.95
CA THR A 797 10.90 4.63 10.95
C THR A 797 10.50 5.20 9.59
N LEU A 798 11.47 5.34 8.68
CA LEU A 798 11.24 5.63 7.27
C LEU A 798 12.04 4.62 6.45
N GLU A 799 11.38 3.50 6.12
CA GLU A 799 11.99 2.35 5.45
C GLU A 799 11.97 2.52 3.93
N ASP A 800 10.79 2.83 3.37
CA ASP A 800 10.63 3.26 1.99
C ASP A 800 10.05 4.68 1.95
N ALA A 801 10.87 5.64 1.51
CA ALA A 801 10.47 7.03 1.38
C ALA A 801 9.55 7.30 0.17
N VAL A 802 9.61 6.46 -0.87
CA VAL A 802 8.78 6.56 -2.08
C VAL A 802 7.38 6.04 -1.79
N GLU A 803 7.27 4.90 -1.11
CA GLU A 803 5.97 4.35 -0.71
C GLU A 803 5.31 5.22 0.36
N ALA A 804 6.06 5.72 1.34
CA ALA A 804 5.54 6.71 2.28
C ALA A 804 5.03 7.98 1.58
N ASP A 805 5.75 8.48 0.56
CA ASP A 805 5.31 9.62 -0.26
C ASP A 805 4.00 9.33 -1.00
N ARG A 806 3.88 8.14 -1.60
CA ARG A 806 2.66 7.66 -2.27
C ARG A 806 1.47 7.66 -1.31
N ILE A 807 1.62 7.04 -0.14
CA ILE A 807 0.56 6.92 0.87
C ILE A 807 0.17 8.29 1.45
N PHE A 808 1.13 9.16 1.80
CA PHE A 808 0.80 10.51 2.27
C PHE A 808 0.09 11.33 1.18
N THR A 809 0.53 11.25 -0.08
CA THR A 809 -0.10 11.97 -1.19
C THR A 809 -1.53 11.45 -1.46
N LEU A 810 -1.76 10.14 -1.34
CA LEU A 810 -3.07 9.49 -1.45
C LEU A 810 -4.03 9.94 -0.33
N LEU A 811 -3.60 9.81 0.92
CA LEU A 811 -4.43 10.03 2.11
C LEU A 811 -4.59 11.51 2.49
N MET A 812 -3.60 12.35 2.20
CA MET A 812 -3.56 13.75 2.64
C MET A 812 -3.69 14.74 1.50
N GLY A 813 -3.30 14.37 0.27
CA GLY A 813 -3.28 15.23 -0.92
C GLY A 813 -4.65 15.52 -1.54
N ASP A 814 -4.65 16.26 -2.65
CA ASP A 814 -5.88 16.89 -3.17
C ASP A 814 -6.87 15.97 -3.88
N THR A 815 -6.45 14.79 -4.33
CA THR A 815 -7.29 13.87 -5.10
C THR A 815 -8.26 13.10 -4.21
N VAL A 816 -9.57 13.25 -4.45
CA VAL A 816 -10.63 12.55 -3.70
C VAL A 816 -10.76 11.10 -4.13
N GLU A 817 -10.88 10.82 -5.43
CA GLU A 817 -11.24 9.47 -5.90
C GLU A 817 -10.25 8.36 -5.50
N PRO A 818 -8.91 8.51 -5.65
CA PRO A 818 -7.97 7.47 -5.20
C PRO A 818 -8.01 7.22 -3.69
N ARG A 819 -8.31 8.27 -2.90
CA ARG A 819 -8.51 8.17 -1.45
C ARG A 819 -9.83 7.47 -1.14
N ARG A 820 -10.87 7.73 -1.92
CA ARG A 820 -12.17 7.09 -1.80
C ARG A 820 -12.06 5.59 -2.12
N GLU A 821 -11.46 5.23 -3.27
CA GLU A 821 -11.14 3.85 -3.63
C GLU A 821 -10.36 3.16 -2.50
N PHE A 822 -9.34 3.81 -1.94
CA PHE A 822 -8.58 3.28 -0.81
C PHE A 822 -9.46 3.08 0.45
N ILE A 823 -10.30 4.05 0.82
CA ILE A 823 -11.20 3.93 1.99
C ILE A 823 -12.28 2.85 1.76
N GLU A 824 -12.81 2.72 0.54
CA GLU A 824 -13.80 1.70 0.20
C GLU A 824 -13.17 0.29 0.16
N ARG A 825 -11.91 0.17 -0.29
CA ARG A 825 -11.16 -1.10 -0.35
C ARG A 825 -10.62 -1.57 1.00
N TYR A 826 -10.05 -0.68 1.81
CA TYR A 826 -9.37 -1.01 3.06
C TYR A 826 -10.18 -0.66 4.32
N GLY A 827 -11.27 0.10 4.21
CA GLY A 827 -12.04 0.59 5.36
C GLY A 827 -12.73 -0.51 6.18
N THR A 828 -12.99 -1.67 5.58
CA THR A 828 -13.53 -2.86 6.26
C THR A 828 -12.46 -3.70 6.95
N GLN A 829 -11.18 -3.56 6.59
CA GLN A 829 -10.04 -4.14 7.31
C GLN A 829 -9.72 -3.38 8.60
N VAL A 830 -10.16 -2.12 8.70
CA VAL A 830 -9.96 -1.31 9.91
C VAL A 830 -10.89 -1.84 11.00
N ASN A 831 -10.32 -2.53 11.98
CA ASN A 831 -11.06 -2.91 13.18
C ASN A 831 -11.42 -1.67 14.00
N LEU A 832 -12.62 -1.12 13.74
CA LEU A 832 -13.15 0.08 14.39
C LEU A 832 -13.35 -0.11 15.90
N ASP A 833 -13.46 -1.35 16.39
CA ASP A 833 -13.65 -1.64 17.81
C ASP A 833 -12.42 -1.29 18.66
N LEU A 834 -11.22 -1.23 18.07
CA LEU A 834 -10.01 -0.67 18.72
C LEU A 834 -10.19 0.82 19.09
N TYR A 835 -11.02 1.55 18.33
CA TYR A 835 -11.24 3.00 18.46
C TYR A 835 -12.60 3.38 19.09
N GLY A 836 -13.33 2.40 19.64
CA GLY A 836 -14.36 2.62 20.65
C GLY A 836 -15.64 3.32 20.17
N ALA A 837 -16.16 2.90 19.02
CA ALA A 837 -17.53 3.17 18.56
C ALA A 837 -18.59 2.62 19.55
#